data_AF-A0A9D9C4L0-F1
#
_entry.id   AF-A0A9D9C4L0-F1
#
_cell.length_a   1.000
_cell.length_b   1.000
_cell.length_c   1.000
_cell.angle_alpha   90.00
_cell.angle_beta   90.00
_cell.angle_gamma   90.00
#
_symmetry.space_group_name_H-M   'P 1'
#
loop_
_entity.id
_entity.type
_entity.pdbx_description
1 polymer ?
#
loop_
_entity_poly.entity_id
_entity_poly.type
_entity_poly.pdbx_seq_one_letter_code
_entity_poly.pdbx_strand_id
1 'polypeptide(L)'
;MKSQLLSVALVGALGLSVFSASAINLEEMKQRFTGVESPVKALSYNLGDEAMPLKKSPSRIQMSEDPTMTVTDSYTWGFLDGPQGGDWLYSQTYTFDGWYYSSSEVTIYDNDHNVMGKLSIEIPEDLQVNQIQPFGTVTTNFFERNNSTHEIAIFYHAITPDYMGLFWVDVYSLETGEKVVTYDCDTAIFFDATTGFNTDMQLMTCHSDGQGNVLIDVYGKGEYSDEHPVIKHTFTLEEKLVNYMDSSYISAYNMDGEIYYLICHYEKEYMQPSDDIMSDPIATPDNTFMIKLYNGDFENINTVNIPIEGEDDAYYSFCAYGAFSTCDFSKGKYSGDDKFNYIITRYDYITASDSYIYHFDVYNEDSEKVANIGRRTAGWIHMSSVKGYEDQVGLIKTEVGEGMIEMINIPSCELAVSLPGIIDGRLISTNMDRCLDGGEYKYVISVSQGDLDAEGNVISSIGWYDMDGQIDHYTNFNLGPNAEYFSAYINGEILNPYLIDSDEEHEYTFLGKIRNQSGTLSNVLYIAKEDGTILRQFSDDEEKGLYYNGGFLASNTADATLFVAYLSDETDLYTLEFYQLPLSKFEAGGDGTEQNPYLISSAGDLEQVANDPMAYYALANDIDMTDLAGSWNVIPTFGGHLDGRNFAIKNMYINTNSDYCGLFGMLDAESSVKNIVFIDPVIEMHPSNYYTGVLAGMSMKSTVDNIHIFNAKIIGGNNGNTIGGVIGEANYYTTITSCSVNDIIIDAPQANYVGGISGDTRTTTVINGCYVGNLHSDKTSITAGTDVGGIVGVTGQKCDVTNCKVDASIVGQHNIGGIVGNSSSRGTIANNIAHGSIVAQSTDLQGCANVGGICGYFEADWTASGSIVIYKNFAVQTSINTPNNSKAFGRIVGWTVDQTQFEEGEDRITENGMAGNRASTELLVNGSTITSDDMKSTDGGDYVVAEADKAFYKEYDFKFGSKISNPWKEGVVTPDLYFYGLAKYMTLDTQSINALEGSTETIIVTIYGTDEIEITSSDETVAKVGTKEAIDANNIAIAIEILAEGSATITAKSGSLEAKCQVVGTSSIEELQSDAAASILFDGTKVVAPGAKAIALYSVDGIKVAETAGEAVMTDNLAAGLYIAVATIDGKQLSRKLVIR
;
A
#
# COMPACT_ATOMS: atom_id res chain seq x y z
N MET A 1 -43.88 -23.53 31.29
CA MET A 1 -43.24 -23.62 32.63
C MET A 1 -43.45 -24.99 33.23
N LYS A 2 -42.44 -25.52 33.94
CA LYS A 2 -42.48 -26.72 34.80
C LYS A 2 -42.61 -28.10 34.12
N SER A 3 -41.93 -28.29 32.98
CA SER A 3 -41.15 -29.50 32.68
C SER A 3 -40.42 -29.36 31.33
N GLN A 4 -39.18 -28.87 31.19
CA GLN A 4 -38.16 -28.43 32.16
C GLN A 4 -37.92 -29.42 33.32
N LEU A 5 -38.17 -30.69 33.01
CA LEU A 5 -37.54 -31.87 33.59
C LEU A 5 -36.85 -32.54 32.38
N LEU A 6 -35.64 -33.07 32.50
CA LEU A 6 -34.66 -32.91 33.56
C LEU A 6 -33.31 -33.38 32.99
N SER A 7 -32.19 -32.82 33.47
CA SER A 7 -30.82 -33.38 33.37
C SER A 7 -30.35 -33.79 31.95
N VAL A 8 -29.34 -33.13 31.39
CA VAL A 8 -27.93 -33.42 31.77
C VAL A 8 -27.72 -34.94 31.78
N ALA A 9 -27.55 -35.51 30.58
CA ALA A 9 -27.31 -36.94 30.37
C ALA A 9 -26.65 -37.19 28.98
N LEU A 10 -25.33 -37.41 28.87
CA LEU A 10 -24.26 -37.15 29.83
C LEU A 10 -22.90 -37.12 29.14
N VAL A 11 -22.02 -36.19 29.55
CA VAL A 11 -20.55 -36.18 29.44
C VAL A 11 -19.89 -37.23 28.52
N GLY A 12 -19.19 -36.79 27.45
CA GLY A 12 -18.13 -37.58 26.83
C GLY A 12 -18.25 -37.88 25.32
N ALA A 13 -18.25 -36.84 24.50
CA ALA A 13 -17.77 -36.83 23.11
C ALA A 13 -17.35 -35.38 22.76
N LEU A 14 -16.48 -34.75 23.58
CA LEU A 14 -15.01 -34.81 23.46
C LEU A 14 -14.52 -34.02 22.23
N GLY A 15 -13.79 -32.93 22.46
CA GLY A 15 -12.99 -32.15 21.48
C GLY A 15 -13.67 -31.46 20.27
N LEU A 16 -14.86 -31.86 19.82
CA LEU A 16 -15.31 -31.60 18.44
C LEU A 16 -16.01 -30.25 18.14
N SER A 17 -15.95 -29.26 19.03
CA SER A 17 -16.54 -27.92 18.79
C SER A 17 -15.64 -26.94 18.02
N VAL A 18 -14.41 -27.32 17.69
CA VAL A 18 -13.38 -26.43 17.10
C VAL A 18 -13.35 -26.49 15.56
N PHE A 19 -13.99 -27.49 14.94
CA PHE A 19 -13.97 -27.67 13.48
C PHE A 19 -15.30 -28.23 12.94
N SER A 20 -16.25 -27.34 12.68
CA SER A 20 -17.09 -27.52 11.48
C SER A 20 -16.24 -27.18 10.26
N ALA A 21 -16.35 -27.91 9.14
CA ALA A 21 -15.65 -27.52 7.92
C ALA A 21 -16.17 -26.15 7.44
N SER A 22 -15.32 -25.14 7.54
CA SER A 22 -15.65 -23.76 7.21
C SER A 22 -15.63 -23.55 5.70
N ALA A 23 -16.80 -23.61 5.08
CA ALA A 23 -17.16 -22.49 4.21
C ALA A 23 -17.86 -21.44 5.08
N ILE A 24 -17.62 -20.18 4.73
CA ILE A 24 -17.82 -19.01 5.60
C ILE A 24 -19.26 -18.95 6.13
N ASN A 25 -19.44 -19.28 7.40
CA ASN A 25 -20.70 -19.11 8.11
C ASN A 25 -21.08 -17.61 8.16
N LEU A 26 -22.35 -17.28 8.30
CA LEU A 26 -22.81 -15.87 8.27
C LEU A 26 -22.22 -15.03 9.42
N GLU A 27 -21.73 -15.65 10.50
CA GLU A 27 -21.01 -14.95 11.57
C GLU A 27 -19.51 -14.79 11.24
N GLU A 28 -18.90 -15.75 10.56
CA GLU A 28 -17.55 -15.59 9.96
C GLU A 28 -17.56 -14.53 8.83
N MET A 29 -18.65 -14.38 8.07
CA MET A 29 -18.82 -13.26 7.13
C MET A 29 -18.84 -11.91 7.85
N LYS A 30 -19.47 -11.82 9.03
CA LYS A 30 -19.45 -10.57 9.81
C LYS A 30 -18.06 -10.29 10.34
N GLN A 31 -17.30 -11.29 10.76
CA GLN A 31 -15.91 -11.14 11.17
C GLN A 31 -15.00 -10.75 9.99
N ARG A 32 -15.17 -11.37 8.80
CA ARG A 32 -14.49 -10.97 7.55
C ARG A 32 -14.70 -9.48 7.19
N PHE A 33 -15.81 -8.87 7.61
CA PHE A 33 -16.12 -7.46 7.30
C PHE A 33 -16.14 -6.52 8.52
N THR A 34 -15.83 -7.01 9.73
CA THR A 34 -15.64 -6.21 10.95
C THR A 34 -14.59 -6.83 11.89
N GLY A 35 -13.30 -6.50 11.68
CA GLY A 35 -12.35 -6.46 12.79
C GLY A 35 -11.31 -7.57 12.99
N VAL A 36 -10.91 -8.31 11.94
CA VAL A 36 -9.66 -9.13 11.88
C VAL A 36 -9.74 -10.43 12.74
N GLU A 37 -9.26 -11.62 12.35
CA GLU A 37 -7.92 -12.04 11.86
C GLU A 37 -7.83 -12.62 10.43
N SER A 38 -6.88 -12.10 9.62
CA SER A 38 -5.99 -12.89 8.73
C SER A 38 -4.95 -11.98 8.03
N PRO A 39 -3.70 -12.41 7.74
CA PRO A 39 -2.68 -11.54 7.11
C PRO A 39 -1.95 -12.11 5.87
N VAL A 40 -1.85 -11.28 4.81
CA VAL A 40 -0.69 -11.13 3.88
C VAL A 40 -0.30 -12.37 3.03
N LYS A 41 -0.69 -12.46 1.74
CA LYS A 41 0.00 -11.97 0.50
C LYS A 41 1.36 -12.66 0.18
N ALA A 42 1.82 -12.87 -1.07
CA ALA A 42 1.26 -12.86 -2.45
C ALA A 42 2.36 -13.30 -3.48
N LEU A 43 2.05 -13.26 -4.80
CA LEU A 43 2.95 -13.25 -5.99
C LEU A 43 3.62 -14.58 -6.47
N SER A 44 3.96 -14.81 -7.75
CA SER A 44 3.45 -14.31 -9.06
C SER A 44 4.17 -14.97 -10.27
N TYR A 45 3.43 -15.53 -11.26
CA TYR A 45 3.78 -15.68 -12.71
C TYR A 45 5.15 -16.34 -13.10
N ASN A 46 5.54 -16.67 -14.34
CA ASN A 46 5.06 -16.48 -15.74
C ASN A 46 5.68 -17.61 -16.63
N LEU A 47 5.40 -17.93 -17.90
CA LEU A 47 4.42 -17.58 -18.97
C LEU A 47 4.49 -18.77 -20.00
N GLY A 48 3.60 -18.88 -21.01
CA GLY A 48 3.71 -19.89 -22.08
C GLY A 48 2.72 -19.77 -23.26
N ASP A 49 2.94 -18.79 -24.15
CA ASP A 49 2.38 -18.59 -25.50
C ASP A 49 1.09 -19.35 -25.92
N GLU A 50 -0.04 -18.63 -26.03
CA GLU A 50 -0.63 -18.25 -27.34
C GLU A 50 -1.69 -17.14 -27.18
N ALA A 51 -2.02 -16.43 -28.27
CA ALA A 51 -2.70 -15.14 -28.20
C ALA A 51 -4.24 -15.22 -28.01
N MET A 52 -4.76 -14.50 -27.01
CA MET A 52 -6.20 -14.29 -26.79
C MET A 52 -6.74 -13.02 -27.48
N PRO A 53 -8.05 -12.97 -27.82
CA PRO A 53 -8.63 -11.86 -28.56
C PRO A 53 -8.97 -10.64 -27.68
N LEU A 54 -9.00 -9.47 -28.31
CA LEU A 54 -9.38 -8.17 -27.73
C LEU A 54 -10.67 -8.25 -26.86
N LYS A 55 -10.54 -8.18 -25.51
CA LYS A 55 -11.63 -7.70 -24.63
C LYS A 55 -12.00 -6.27 -25.11
N LYS A 56 -13.27 -5.89 -25.03
CA LYS A 56 -13.74 -4.54 -25.46
C LYS A 56 -13.34 -3.50 -24.42
N SER A 57 -12.90 -2.32 -24.86
CA SER A 57 -12.68 -1.16 -23.98
C SER A 57 -13.95 -0.81 -23.18
N PRO A 58 -13.90 -0.73 -21.84
CA PRO A 58 -15.00 -0.29 -21.01
C PRO A 58 -15.09 1.24 -20.98
N SER A 59 -15.64 1.83 -22.05
CA SER A 59 -15.82 3.29 -22.15
C SER A 59 -16.98 3.80 -21.28
N ARG A 60 -16.77 3.93 -19.97
CA ARG A 60 -17.66 4.65 -19.03
C ARG A 60 -16.83 5.51 -18.07
N ILE A 61 -17.12 6.82 -18.10
CA ILE A 61 -16.63 7.88 -17.21
C ILE A 61 -17.76 8.24 -16.22
N GLN A 62 -18.51 7.23 -15.80
CA GLN A 62 -19.75 7.40 -15.03
C GLN A 62 -19.90 6.22 -14.08
N MET A 63 -20.19 6.54 -12.82
CA MET A 63 -20.51 5.62 -11.74
C MET A 63 -21.34 4.41 -12.23
N SER A 64 -20.87 3.19 -12.01
CA SER A 64 -21.53 1.98 -12.55
C SER A 64 -22.86 1.68 -11.85
N GLU A 65 -23.96 2.21 -12.39
CA GLU A 65 -25.34 1.93 -11.95
C GLU A 65 -25.68 0.43 -12.05
N ASP A 66 -25.29 -0.21 -13.16
CA ASP A 66 -25.51 -1.64 -13.45
C ASP A 66 -24.48 -2.52 -12.68
N PRO A 67 -24.87 -3.69 -12.14
CA PRO A 67 -23.92 -4.69 -11.64
C PRO A 67 -23.17 -5.36 -12.80
N THR A 68 -21.93 -5.79 -12.54
CA THR A 68 -21.12 -6.58 -13.48
C THR A 68 -21.57 -8.03 -13.56
N MET A 69 -22.11 -8.57 -12.46
CA MET A 69 -22.68 -9.92 -12.39
C MET A 69 -23.89 -9.98 -11.45
N THR A 70 -24.84 -10.88 -11.76
CA THR A 70 -25.99 -11.18 -10.90
C THR A 70 -26.17 -12.70 -10.81
N VAL A 71 -26.36 -13.22 -9.59
CA VAL A 71 -26.75 -14.61 -9.32
C VAL A 71 -28.14 -14.60 -8.68
N THR A 72 -29.08 -15.38 -9.22
CA THR A 72 -30.45 -15.49 -8.68
C THR A 72 -30.73 -16.89 -8.14
N ASP A 73 -31.83 -17.03 -7.39
CA ASP A 73 -32.43 -18.31 -7.01
C ASP A 73 -31.54 -19.23 -6.15
N SER A 74 -30.56 -18.69 -5.42
CA SER A 74 -29.61 -19.46 -4.60
C SER A 74 -30.12 -19.63 -3.17
N TYR A 75 -30.09 -20.84 -2.60
CA TYR A 75 -30.49 -21.06 -1.20
C TYR A 75 -29.35 -20.76 -0.21
N THR A 76 -28.11 -21.03 -0.60
CA THR A 76 -26.90 -20.61 0.12
C THR A 76 -25.77 -20.33 -0.87
N TRP A 77 -24.73 -19.65 -0.42
CA TRP A 77 -23.61 -19.20 -1.24
C TRP A 77 -22.37 -18.94 -0.36
N GLY A 78 -21.19 -18.87 -0.95
CA GLY A 78 -19.94 -18.62 -0.24
C GLY A 78 -18.75 -18.57 -1.20
N PHE A 79 -17.54 -18.49 -0.63
CA PHE A 79 -16.30 -18.38 -1.40
C PHE A 79 -15.35 -19.56 -1.15
N LEU A 80 -14.46 -19.78 -2.11
CA LEU A 80 -13.44 -20.84 -2.18
C LEU A 80 -12.12 -20.23 -2.64
N ASP A 81 -11.00 -20.82 -2.27
CA ASP A 81 -9.70 -20.33 -2.76
C ASP A 81 -9.49 -20.81 -4.21
N GLY A 82 -9.38 -19.88 -5.15
CA GLY A 82 -9.11 -20.19 -6.56
C GLY A 82 -7.70 -20.76 -6.78
N PRO A 83 -7.45 -21.53 -7.87
CA PRO A 83 -6.20 -22.25 -8.08
C PRO A 83 -4.90 -21.42 -8.24
N GLN A 84 -5.01 -20.09 -8.15
CA GLN A 84 -3.90 -19.12 -8.27
C GLN A 84 -4.00 -17.98 -7.24
N GLY A 85 -4.88 -18.10 -6.23
CA GLY A 85 -5.17 -17.07 -5.22
C GLY A 85 -6.28 -16.08 -5.65
N GLY A 86 -7.43 -16.14 -4.99
CA GLY A 86 -8.58 -15.24 -5.18
C GLY A 86 -9.92 -15.92 -4.86
N ASP A 87 -10.92 -15.15 -4.42
CA ASP A 87 -12.21 -15.68 -3.96
C ASP A 87 -13.11 -16.17 -5.13
N TRP A 88 -13.11 -17.49 -5.40
CA TRP A 88 -14.05 -18.13 -6.32
C TRP A 88 -15.43 -18.26 -5.64
N LEU A 89 -16.50 -17.80 -6.29
CA LEU A 89 -17.86 -17.86 -5.76
C LEU A 89 -18.47 -19.26 -5.97
N TYR A 90 -19.24 -19.74 -5.00
CA TYR A 90 -20.24 -20.79 -5.20
C TYR A 90 -21.66 -20.32 -4.89
N SER A 91 -22.63 -20.82 -5.66
CA SER A 91 -24.06 -20.65 -5.42
C SER A 91 -24.73 -22.03 -5.39
N GLN A 92 -25.54 -22.30 -4.37
CA GLN A 92 -26.05 -23.63 -4.05
C GLN A 92 -27.56 -23.63 -3.74
N THR A 93 -28.26 -24.68 -4.17
CA THR A 93 -29.67 -24.95 -3.81
C THR A 93 -29.83 -26.37 -3.25
N TYR A 94 -30.96 -26.64 -2.60
CA TYR A 94 -31.26 -27.93 -1.99
C TYR A 94 -32.68 -28.42 -2.33
N THR A 95 -32.82 -29.74 -2.48
CA THR A 95 -34.12 -30.43 -2.34
C THR A 95 -34.20 -31.03 -0.95
N PHE A 96 -35.38 -30.94 -0.31
CA PHE A 96 -35.60 -31.37 1.07
C PHE A 96 -36.51 -32.61 1.16
N ASP A 97 -36.16 -33.57 2.02
CA ASP A 97 -37.12 -34.53 2.59
C ASP A 97 -37.24 -34.32 4.10
N GLY A 98 -38.38 -33.80 4.54
CA GLY A 98 -38.65 -33.46 5.93
C GLY A 98 -37.79 -32.31 6.46
N TRP A 99 -36.71 -32.66 7.17
CA TRP A 99 -35.74 -31.72 7.76
C TRP A 99 -34.31 -31.94 7.23
N TYR A 100 -34.16 -32.79 6.21
CA TYR A 100 -32.87 -33.24 5.67
C TYR A 100 -32.78 -32.96 4.17
N TYR A 101 -31.57 -32.92 3.64
CA TYR A 101 -31.33 -32.71 2.21
C TYR A 101 -31.42 -34.05 1.46
N SER A 102 -32.24 -34.10 0.41
CA SER A 102 -32.32 -35.24 -0.52
C SER A 102 -31.45 -35.04 -1.76
N SER A 103 -31.21 -33.78 -2.17
CA SER A 103 -30.23 -33.45 -3.20
C SER A 103 -29.76 -31.99 -3.08
N SER A 104 -28.70 -31.64 -3.80
CA SER A 104 -28.18 -30.26 -3.90
C SER A 104 -27.60 -29.98 -5.28
N GLU A 105 -27.87 -28.80 -5.82
CA GLU A 105 -27.22 -28.30 -7.04
C GLU A 105 -26.23 -27.19 -6.65
N VAL A 106 -24.96 -27.34 -7.03
CA VAL A 106 -23.89 -26.35 -6.79
C VAL A 106 -23.43 -25.78 -8.14
N THR A 107 -23.23 -24.47 -8.23
CA THR A 107 -22.56 -23.80 -9.37
C THR A 107 -21.35 -23.04 -8.87
N ILE A 108 -20.22 -23.20 -9.56
CA ILE A 108 -18.95 -22.54 -9.23
C ILE A 108 -18.62 -21.48 -10.29
N TYR A 109 -18.06 -20.36 -9.85
CA TYR A 109 -17.64 -19.23 -10.69
C TYR A 109 -16.19 -18.83 -10.39
N ASP A 110 -15.46 -18.35 -11.40
CA ASP A 110 -14.12 -17.75 -11.24
C ASP A 110 -14.19 -16.25 -10.87
N ASN A 111 -13.02 -15.62 -10.62
CA ASN A 111 -12.91 -14.18 -10.31
C ASN A 111 -13.47 -13.27 -11.44
N ASP A 112 -13.35 -13.70 -12.71
CA ASP A 112 -13.89 -13.00 -13.90
C ASP A 112 -15.42 -13.24 -14.01
N HIS A 113 -16.03 -13.89 -13.01
CA HIS A 113 -17.43 -14.29 -12.83
C HIS A 113 -17.98 -15.26 -13.89
N ASN A 114 -17.12 -16.01 -14.59
CA ASN A 114 -17.50 -17.08 -15.51
C ASN A 114 -17.98 -18.32 -14.75
N VAL A 115 -19.02 -19.01 -15.25
CA VAL A 115 -19.41 -20.33 -14.72
C VAL A 115 -18.35 -21.38 -15.09
N MET A 116 -17.65 -21.89 -14.08
CA MET A 116 -16.59 -22.91 -14.24
C MET A 116 -17.14 -24.34 -14.21
N GLY A 117 -18.17 -24.59 -13.41
CA GLY A 117 -18.77 -25.93 -13.31
C GLY A 117 -20.13 -25.95 -12.60
N LYS A 118 -20.83 -27.07 -12.73
CA LYS A 118 -22.07 -27.37 -12.00
C LYS A 118 -22.08 -28.81 -11.52
N LEU A 119 -22.40 -29.02 -10.24
CA LEU A 119 -22.49 -30.33 -9.60
C LEU A 119 -23.93 -30.61 -9.17
N SER A 120 -24.45 -31.77 -9.55
CA SER A 120 -25.75 -32.28 -9.10
C SER A 120 -25.52 -33.43 -8.12
N ILE A 121 -25.74 -33.18 -6.83
CA ILE A 121 -25.45 -34.09 -5.72
C ILE A 121 -26.75 -34.75 -5.25
N GLU A 122 -26.87 -36.07 -5.41
CA GLU A 122 -28.04 -36.86 -4.96
C GLU A 122 -27.70 -37.64 -3.67
N ILE A 123 -28.54 -37.55 -2.64
CA ILE A 123 -28.34 -38.19 -1.34
C ILE A 123 -29.09 -39.54 -1.26
N PRO A 124 -28.45 -40.63 -0.78
CA PRO A 124 -29.12 -41.92 -0.56
C PRO A 124 -30.30 -41.85 0.41
N GLU A 125 -31.41 -42.55 0.09
CA GLU A 125 -32.65 -42.61 0.91
C GLU A 125 -32.45 -43.10 2.36
N ASP A 126 -31.30 -43.69 2.70
CA ASP A 126 -30.95 -44.21 4.02
C ASP A 126 -30.04 -43.30 4.87
N LEU A 127 -29.61 -42.13 4.35
CA LEU A 127 -28.81 -41.14 5.07
C LEU A 127 -29.60 -39.87 5.41
N GLN A 128 -29.51 -39.40 6.66
CA GLN A 128 -30.14 -38.15 7.11
C GLN A 128 -29.11 -37.01 7.08
N VAL A 129 -28.81 -36.51 5.89
CA VAL A 129 -27.83 -35.44 5.66
C VAL A 129 -28.43 -34.08 6.02
N ASN A 130 -27.70 -33.30 6.84
CA ASN A 130 -28.08 -31.93 7.23
C ASN A 130 -26.99 -30.89 6.97
N GLN A 131 -25.91 -31.26 6.28
CA GLN A 131 -24.88 -30.34 5.75
C GLN A 131 -24.31 -30.93 4.46
N ILE A 132 -24.26 -30.11 3.40
CA ILE A 132 -23.56 -30.39 2.14
C ILE A 132 -22.92 -29.06 1.74
N GLN A 133 -21.60 -28.96 1.81
CA GLN A 133 -20.92 -27.66 1.82
C GLN A 133 -19.60 -27.69 1.02
N PRO A 134 -19.50 -26.97 -0.11
CA PRO A 134 -18.23 -26.72 -0.78
C PRO A 134 -17.28 -25.94 0.15
N PHE A 135 -16.00 -26.32 0.24
CA PHE A 135 -15.05 -25.62 1.11
C PHE A 135 -13.60 -25.69 0.60
N GLY A 136 -12.76 -24.79 1.09
CA GLY A 136 -11.32 -24.78 0.83
C GLY A 136 -10.94 -24.41 -0.61
N THR A 137 -9.83 -24.98 -1.08
CA THR A 137 -9.20 -24.62 -2.36
C THR A 137 -9.77 -25.43 -3.52
N VAL A 138 -10.07 -24.75 -4.64
CA VAL A 138 -10.30 -25.39 -5.93
C VAL A 138 -8.95 -25.76 -6.52
N THR A 139 -8.66 -27.05 -6.65
CA THR A 139 -7.35 -27.54 -7.07
C THR A 139 -7.36 -27.97 -8.54
N THR A 140 -6.22 -27.96 -9.21
CA THR A 140 -6.12 -28.34 -10.65
C THR A 140 -5.24 -29.55 -10.92
N ASN A 141 -4.58 -30.11 -9.90
CA ASN A 141 -3.68 -31.24 -10.05
C ASN A 141 -3.34 -31.95 -8.72
N PHE A 142 -4.19 -31.80 -7.71
CA PHE A 142 -3.95 -32.38 -6.38
C PHE A 142 -4.67 -33.71 -6.24
N PHE A 143 -5.96 -33.77 -6.57
CA PHE A 143 -6.78 -34.97 -6.44
C PHE A 143 -6.72 -35.90 -7.66
N GLU A 144 -6.53 -35.35 -8.85
CA GLU A 144 -6.19 -36.06 -10.08
C GLU A 144 -4.91 -35.44 -10.68
N ARG A 145 -4.08 -36.22 -11.37
CA ARG A 145 -2.81 -35.72 -11.93
C ARG A 145 -2.99 -35.00 -13.28
N ASN A 146 -3.95 -34.07 -13.37
CA ASN A 146 -4.40 -33.45 -14.63
C ASN A 146 -4.64 -31.93 -14.54
N ASN A 147 -3.61 -31.12 -14.85
CA ASN A 147 -3.64 -29.65 -14.96
C ASN A 147 -4.69 -29.03 -15.93
N SER A 148 -5.62 -29.82 -16.48
CA SER A 148 -6.68 -29.40 -17.41
C SER A 148 -8.10 -29.62 -16.84
N THR A 149 -8.22 -30.03 -15.59
CA THR A 149 -9.49 -30.19 -14.85
C THR A 149 -9.40 -29.47 -13.51
N HIS A 150 -10.55 -29.09 -12.95
CA HIS A 150 -10.68 -28.46 -11.65
C HIS A 150 -11.40 -29.40 -10.69
N GLU A 151 -10.91 -29.45 -9.46
CA GLU A 151 -11.26 -30.39 -8.41
C GLU A 151 -11.79 -29.59 -7.21
N ILE A 152 -12.92 -30.00 -6.63
CA ILE A 152 -13.55 -29.29 -5.51
C ILE A 152 -13.94 -30.25 -4.38
N ALA A 153 -13.63 -29.86 -3.15
CA ALA A 153 -13.99 -30.59 -1.94
C ALA A 153 -15.38 -30.17 -1.41
N ILE A 154 -16.24 -31.14 -1.14
CA ILE A 154 -17.56 -30.98 -0.52
C ILE A 154 -17.55 -31.72 0.81
N PHE A 155 -17.75 -31.00 1.92
CA PHE A 155 -17.93 -31.57 3.24
C PHE A 155 -19.39 -31.96 3.48
N TYR A 156 -19.59 -33.05 4.22
CA TYR A 156 -20.90 -33.58 4.59
C TYR A 156 -20.99 -33.82 6.09
N HIS A 157 -22.19 -33.60 6.63
CA HIS A 157 -22.61 -34.12 7.93
C HIS A 157 -23.96 -34.81 7.79
N ALA A 158 -24.05 -36.02 8.35
CA ALA A 158 -25.27 -36.81 8.43
C ALA A 158 -25.50 -37.34 9.84
N ILE A 159 -26.77 -37.47 10.23
CA ILE A 159 -27.17 -38.04 11.52
C ILE A 159 -27.51 -39.52 11.34
N THR A 160 -26.82 -40.39 12.06
CA THR A 160 -27.11 -41.83 12.06
C THR A 160 -28.40 -42.15 12.86
N PRO A 161 -29.06 -43.31 12.65
CA PRO A 161 -30.27 -43.68 13.39
C PRO A 161 -30.13 -43.78 14.92
N ASP A 162 -28.90 -43.89 15.43
CA ASP A 162 -28.56 -43.90 16.86
C ASP A 162 -28.17 -42.50 17.40
N TYR A 163 -28.38 -41.44 16.60
CA TYR A 163 -28.07 -40.02 16.89
C TYR A 163 -26.57 -39.68 17.03
N MET A 164 -25.67 -40.53 16.52
CA MET A 164 -24.26 -40.15 16.30
C MET A 164 -24.15 -39.38 14.98
N GLY A 165 -23.30 -38.34 14.96
CA GLY A 165 -22.88 -37.69 13.72
C GLY A 165 -21.99 -38.61 12.87
N LEU A 166 -22.00 -38.38 11.56
CA LEU A 166 -21.15 -39.00 10.56
C LEU A 166 -20.68 -37.90 9.60
N PHE A 167 -19.37 -37.80 9.40
CA PHE A 167 -18.71 -36.75 8.64
C PHE A 167 -17.80 -37.36 7.57
N TRP A 168 -17.72 -36.71 6.41
CA TRP A 168 -16.76 -37.05 5.35
C TRP A 168 -16.57 -35.89 4.38
N VAL A 169 -15.52 -35.98 3.56
CA VAL A 169 -15.29 -35.11 2.41
C VAL A 169 -15.35 -35.94 1.13
N ASP A 170 -16.16 -35.50 0.16
CA ASP A 170 -16.13 -36.01 -1.21
C ASP A 170 -15.52 -34.96 -2.14
N VAL A 171 -14.67 -35.39 -3.07
CA VAL A 171 -14.08 -34.52 -4.10
C VAL A 171 -14.68 -34.81 -5.46
N TYR A 172 -15.00 -33.77 -6.23
CA TYR A 172 -15.60 -33.87 -7.57
C TYR A 172 -14.76 -33.12 -8.62
N SER A 173 -14.77 -33.60 -9.86
CA SER A 173 -14.30 -32.81 -11.01
C SER A 173 -15.43 -31.89 -11.49
N LEU A 174 -15.12 -30.61 -11.71
CA LEU A 174 -16.07 -29.60 -12.18
C LEU A 174 -16.45 -29.77 -13.66
N GLU A 175 -15.56 -30.36 -14.47
CA GLU A 175 -15.79 -30.60 -15.90
C GLU A 175 -16.67 -31.82 -16.18
N THR A 176 -16.63 -32.84 -15.31
CA THR A 176 -17.37 -34.09 -15.50
C THR A 176 -18.61 -34.20 -14.60
N GLY A 177 -18.57 -33.58 -13.41
CA GLY A 177 -19.53 -33.80 -12.33
C GLY A 177 -19.38 -35.15 -11.63
N GLU A 178 -18.38 -35.96 -11.98
CA GLU A 178 -18.14 -37.27 -11.35
C GLU A 178 -17.33 -37.12 -10.06
N LYS A 179 -17.62 -37.98 -9.06
CA LYS A 179 -16.86 -38.04 -7.80
C LYS A 179 -15.52 -38.73 -8.04
N VAL A 180 -14.44 -38.05 -7.65
CA VAL A 180 -13.04 -38.49 -7.73
C VAL A 180 -12.71 -39.41 -6.55
N VAL A 181 -12.87 -38.93 -5.32
CA VAL A 181 -12.41 -39.60 -4.09
C VAL A 181 -13.26 -39.21 -2.87
N THR A 182 -13.21 -40.04 -1.83
CA THR A 182 -13.86 -39.84 -0.52
C THR A 182 -12.83 -39.96 0.60
N TYR A 183 -12.90 -39.07 1.59
CA TYR A 183 -12.12 -39.11 2.82
C TYR A 183 -13.07 -39.18 4.03
N ASP A 184 -13.09 -40.33 4.71
CA ASP A 184 -13.79 -40.51 6.00
C ASP A 184 -13.04 -39.67 7.06
N CYS A 185 -13.61 -38.56 7.50
CA CYS A 185 -12.97 -37.66 8.46
C CYS A 185 -13.98 -36.76 9.20
N ASP A 186 -13.68 -36.45 10.46
CA ASP A 186 -14.49 -35.53 11.27
C ASP A 186 -14.28 -34.07 10.81
N THR A 187 -13.09 -33.75 10.30
CA THR A 187 -12.65 -32.38 9.93
C THR A 187 -11.65 -32.41 8.78
N ALA A 188 -11.57 -31.35 7.95
CA ALA A 188 -10.56 -31.20 6.91
C ALA A 188 -10.13 -29.74 6.68
N ILE A 189 -8.86 -29.51 6.34
CA ILE A 189 -8.22 -28.19 6.13
C ILE A 189 -7.23 -28.30 4.96
N PHE A 190 -7.18 -27.30 4.07
CA PHE A 190 -6.12 -27.17 3.07
C PHE A 190 -4.96 -26.32 3.59
N PHE A 191 -3.74 -26.65 3.22
CA PHE A 191 -2.55 -25.83 3.44
C PHE A 191 -1.71 -25.81 2.17
N ASP A 192 -1.35 -24.62 1.68
CA ASP A 192 -0.52 -24.49 0.49
C ASP A 192 0.82 -23.81 0.80
N ALA A 193 1.91 -24.54 0.55
CA ALA A 193 3.28 -24.06 0.64
C ALA A 193 3.94 -23.91 -0.74
N THR A 194 3.15 -23.98 -1.83
CA THR A 194 3.62 -23.87 -3.22
C THR A 194 4.49 -22.64 -3.44
N THR A 195 5.71 -22.84 -3.93
CA THR A 195 6.66 -21.77 -4.25
C THR A 195 7.19 -21.90 -5.68
N GLY A 196 6.91 -20.88 -6.50
CA GLY A 196 7.27 -20.87 -7.92
C GLY A 196 6.65 -22.04 -8.70
N PHE A 197 7.48 -23.03 -9.06
CA PHE A 197 7.05 -24.22 -9.81
C PHE A 197 6.89 -25.49 -8.94
N ASN A 198 7.21 -25.43 -7.64
CA ASN A 198 7.06 -26.56 -6.72
C ASN A 198 5.67 -26.54 -6.09
N THR A 199 4.80 -27.49 -6.45
CA THR A 199 3.46 -27.61 -5.87
C THR A 199 3.50 -28.41 -4.56
N ASP A 200 3.52 -27.71 -3.43
CA ASP A 200 3.62 -28.29 -2.08
C ASP A 200 2.34 -28.08 -1.24
N MET A 201 1.20 -28.06 -1.95
CA MET A 201 -0.15 -28.13 -1.41
C MET A 201 -0.41 -29.45 -0.65
N GLN A 202 -1.20 -29.36 0.42
CA GLN A 202 -1.53 -30.44 1.34
C GLN A 202 -3.00 -30.36 1.77
N LEU A 203 -3.57 -31.53 2.08
CA LEU A 203 -4.87 -31.66 2.76
C LEU A 203 -4.60 -32.31 4.11
N MET A 204 -5.01 -31.67 5.20
CA MET A 204 -4.93 -32.21 6.56
C MET A 204 -6.34 -32.61 7.00
N THR A 205 -6.54 -33.86 7.41
CA THR A 205 -7.81 -34.31 7.99
C THR A 205 -7.62 -34.78 9.42
N CYS A 206 -8.64 -34.60 10.27
CA CYS A 206 -8.64 -35.16 11.63
C CYS A 206 -9.79 -36.17 11.76
N HIS A 207 -9.54 -37.26 12.49
CA HIS A 207 -10.57 -38.26 12.80
C HIS A 207 -10.26 -39.03 14.10
N SER A 208 -11.28 -39.58 14.75
CA SER A 208 -11.10 -40.48 15.91
C SER A 208 -10.68 -41.90 15.52
N ASP A 209 -9.74 -42.51 16.27
CA ASP A 209 -9.36 -43.93 16.10
C ASP A 209 -10.29 -44.92 16.82
N GLY A 210 -11.36 -44.42 17.48
CA GLY A 210 -12.31 -45.20 18.27
C GLY A 210 -11.73 -45.84 19.55
N GLN A 211 -10.49 -45.51 19.92
CA GLN A 211 -9.76 -46.08 21.06
C GLN A 211 -9.26 -45.00 22.04
N GLY A 212 -9.58 -43.72 21.78
CA GLY A 212 -9.24 -42.56 22.62
C GLY A 212 -8.11 -41.71 22.07
N ASN A 213 -7.80 -41.81 20.77
CA ASN A 213 -6.86 -40.93 20.09
C ASN A 213 -7.53 -40.15 18.95
N VAL A 214 -7.08 -38.92 18.75
CA VAL A 214 -7.29 -38.15 17.53
C VAL A 214 -6.10 -38.44 16.60
N LEU A 215 -6.41 -38.82 15.36
CA LEU A 215 -5.45 -38.96 14.28
C LEU A 215 -5.54 -37.74 13.37
N ILE A 216 -4.39 -37.22 12.94
CA ILE A 216 -4.29 -36.11 12.00
C ILE A 216 -3.45 -36.58 10.80
N ASP A 217 -4.12 -36.87 9.68
CA ASP A 217 -3.48 -37.34 8.45
C ASP A 217 -3.11 -36.15 7.57
N VAL A 218 -1.82 -36.02 7.27
CA VAL A 218 -1.28 -35.04 6.33
C VAL A 218 -1.15 -35.70 4.96
N TYR A 219 -2.12 -35.45 4.08
CA TYR A 219 -2.08 -35.90 2.70
C TYR A 219 -1.29 -34.91 1.85
N GLY A 220 -0.34 -35.43 1.09
CA GLY A 220 0.34 -34.69 0.03
C GLY A 220 0.12 -35.38 -1.32
N LYS A 221 0.37 -34.63 -2.39
CA LYS A 221 0.17 -35.04 -3.79
C LYS A 221 0.68 -36.47 -4.09
N GLY A 222 -0.12 -37.23 -4.84
CA GLY A 222 0.11 -38.63 -5.19
C GLY A 222 1.37 -38.86 -6.02
N GLU A 223 1.88 -40.09 -6.05
CA GLU A 223 3.08 -40.49 -6.82
C GLU A 223 2.74 -41.02 -8.22
N TYR A 224 3.74 -41.39 -9.04
CA TYR A 224 3.49 -41.98 -10.37
C TYR A 224 2.84 -43.38 -10.35
N SER A 225 2.62 -43.95 -9.16
CA SER A 225 1.94 -45.24 -8.95
C SER A 225 0.59 -45.12 -8.23
N ASP A 226 0.22 -43.92 -7.78
CA ASP A 226 -1.04 -43.67 -7.07
C ASP A 226 -1.53 -42.27 -7.43
N GLU A 227 -2.65 -42.18 -8.15
CA GLU A 227 -3.05 -40.96 -8.86
C GLU A 227 -3.72 -39.91 -7.94
N HIS A 228 -4.08 -40.31 -6.71
CA HIS A 228 -4.70 -39.48 -5.68
C HIS A 228 -3.73 -39.10 -4.54
N PRO A 229 -4.05 -38.11 -3.69
CA PRO A 229 -3.25 -37.73 -2.53
C PRO A 229 -3.01 -38.90 -1.57
N VAL A 230 -1.77 -39.01 -1.10
CA VAL A 230 -1.31 -40.07 -0.20
C VAL A 230 -0.88 -39.48 1.14
N ILE A 231 -1.20 -40.17 2.22
CA ILE A 231 -0.78 -39.82 3.59
C ILE A 231 0.77 -39.80 3.62
N LYS A 232 1.34 -38.64 3.91
CA LYS A 232 2.79 -38.46 4.14
C LYS A 232 3.14 -38.72 5.61
N HIS A 233 2.25 -38.30 6.52
CA HIS A 233 2.38 -38.52 7.96
C HIS A 233 1.01 -38.62 8.64
N THR A 234 0.94 -39.36 9.74
CA THR A 234 -0.20 -39.39 10.67
C THR A 234 0.30 -38.95 12.04
N PHE A 235 -0.09 -37.77 12.51
CA PHE A 235 0.12 -37.42 13.92
C PHE A 235 -0.92 -38.14 14.78
N THR A 236 -0.57 -38.49 16.01
CA THR A 236 -1.46 -39.18 16.96
C THR A 236 -1.45 -38.43 18.30
N LEU A 237 -2.63 -38.03 18.76
CA LEU A 237 -2.82 -37.31 20.02
C LEU A 237 -3.79 -38.08 20.91
N GLU A 238 -3.46 -38.26 22.19
CA GLU A 238 -4.39 -38.82 23.17
C GLU A 238 -5.51 -37.79 23.43
N GLU A 239 -6.76 -38.13 23.12
CA GLU A 239 -7.93 -37.24 23.11
C GLU A 239 -8.11 -36.45 24.43
N LYS A 240 -7.83 -37.11 25.56
CA LYS A 240 -7.87 -36.50 26.90
C LYS A 240 -6.86 -35.37 27.14
N LEU A 241 -5.80 -35.27 26.34
CA LEU A 241 -4.76 -34.24 26.44
C LEU A 241 -5.07 -32.99 25.61
N VAL A 242 -6.08 -33.06 24.74
CA VAL A 242 -6.56 -31.92 23.93
C VAL A 242 -7.97 -31.47 24.31
N ASN A 243 -8.69 -32.25 25.14
CA ASN A 243 -9.89 -31.79 25.84
C ASN A 243 -9.65 -30.47 26.59
N TYR A 244 -10.60 -29.52 26.45
CA TYR A 244 -10.54 -28.17 27.05
C TYR A 244 -9.31 -27.35 26.60
N MET A 245 -8.81 -27.60 25.39
CA MET A 245 -7.90 -26.71 24.69
C MET A 245 -8.73 -25.82 23.74
N ASP A 246 -8.48 -24.52 23.75
CA ASP A 246 -9.22 -23.53 22.94
C ASP A 246 -8.38 -23.08 21.73
N SER A 247 -7.77 -24.06 21.04
CA SER A 247 -6.95 -23.86 19.84
C SER A 247 -6.98 -25.08 18.93
N SER A 248 -6.57 -24.88 17.68
CA SER A 248 -6.32 -25.97 16.73
C SER A 248 -5.32 -27.00 17.28
N TYR A 249 -5.55 -28.29 16.99
CA TYR A 249 -4.62 -29.38 17.33
C TYR A 249 -3.33 -29.34 16.51
N ILE A 250 -3.44 -28.83 15.28
CA ILE A 250 -2.36 -28.64 14.31
C ILE A 250 -2.43 -27.23 13.72
N SER A 251 -1.28 -26.65 13.40
CA SER A 251 -1.16 -25.47 12.54
C SER A 251 0.06 -25.63 11.64
N ALA A 252 -0.03 -25.22 10.38
CA ALA A 252 1.03 -25.37 9.39
C ALA A 252 1.45 -23.99 8.87
N TYR A 253 2.77 -23.79 8.71
CA TYR A 253 3.37 -22.54 8.27
C TYR A 253 4.44 -22.79 7.22
N ASN A 254 4.53 -21.90 6.23
CA ASN A 254 5.68 -21.76 5.36
C ASN A 254 6.50 -20.55 5.82
N MET A 255 7.78 -20.72 6.11
CA MET A 255 8.68 -19.65 6.56
C MET A 255 10.01 -19.78 5.80
N ASP A 256 10.36 -18.76 5.03
CA ASP A 256 11.52 -18.72 4.12
C ASP A 256 11.59 -19.88 3.09
N GLY A 257 10.46 -20.54 2.79
CA GLY A 257 10.37 -21.71 1.91
C GLY A 257 10.43 -23.06 2.63
N GLU A 258 10.59 -23.07 3.95
CA GLU A 258 10.60 -24.28 4.78
C GLU A 258 9.22 -24.48 5.45
N ILE A 259 8.72 -25.72 5.44
CA ILE A 259 7.43 -26.08 6.05
C ILE A 259 7.61 -26.47 7.52
N TYR A 260 6.73 -25.93 8.37
CA TYR A 260 6.67 -26.22 9.79
C TYR A 260 5.26 -26.64 10.23
N TYR A 261 5.17 -27.64 11.09
CA TYR A 261 3.91 -28.06 11.74
C TYR A 261 4.03 -27.85 13.26
N LEU A 262 3.07 -27.11 13.84
CA LEU A 262 2.92 -26.94 15.28
C LEU A 262 1.81 -27.88 15.75
N ILE A 263 2.12 -28.74 16.72
CA ILE A 263 1.17 -29.65 17.36
C ILE A 263 1.00 -29.24 18.83
N CYS A 264 -0.23 -28.89 19.22
CA CYS A 264 -0.55 -28.37 20.56
C CYS A 264 -1.29 -29.41 21.41
N HIS A 265 -0.87 -29.61 22.66
CA HIS A 265 -1.63 -30.37 23.66
C HIS A 265 -1.15 -30.10 25.10
N TYR A 266 -1.96 -30.48 26.10
CA TYR A 266 -1.55 -30.44 27.50
C TYR A 266 -0.66 -31.64 27.89
N GLU A 267 0.20 -31.47 28.91
CA GLU A 267 1.00 -32.55 29.51
C GLU A 267 0.12 -33.57 30.26
N LYS A 268 -0.97 -33.07 30.88
CA LYS A 268 -1.92 -33.85 31.68
C LYS A 268 -3.35 -33.51 31.25
N GLU A 269 -4.25 -34.46 31.45
CA GLU A 269 -5.70 -34.25 31.28
C GLU A 269 -6.15 -33.03 32.10
N TYR A 270 -6.76 -32.05 31.41
CA TYR A 270 -6.90 -30.70 31.96
C TYR A 270 -7.87 -30.61 33.16
N MET A 271 -8.91 -31.44 33.18
CA MET A 271 -9.87 -31.52 34.29
C MET A 271 -9.67 -32.79 35.12
N GLN A 272 -9.86 -32.68 36.44
CA GLN A 272 -9.89 -33.83 37.33
C GLN A 272 -11.22 -34.61 37.16
N PRO A 273 -11.21 -35.96 37.10
CA PRO A 273 -12.43 -36.76 37.00
C PRO A 273 -13.37 -36.56 38.20
N SER A 274 -14.66 -36.34 37.93
CA SER A 274 -15.71 -36.25 38.96
C SER A 274 -16.82 -37.29 38.74
N ASP A 275 -17.25 -37.93 39.83
CA ASP A 275 -18.43 -38.81 39.86
C ASP A 275 -19.75 -37.99 39.89
N ASP A 276 -19.70 -36.67 40.12
CA ASP A 276 -20.88 -35.79 40.16
C ASP A 276 -20.90 -34.82 38.97
N ILE A 277 -21.81 -35.08 38.06
CA ILE A 277 -22.07 -34.34 36.83
C ILE A 277 -22.68 -32.94 37.03
N MET A 278 -23.03 -32.62 38.28
CA MET A 278 -23.52 -31.31 38.70
C MET A 278 -22.47 -30.57 39.56
N SER A 279 -21.26 -31.10 39.69
CA SER A 279 -20.13 -30.41 40.34
C SER A 279 -19.36 -29.56 39.33
N ASP A 280 -18.96 -28.37 39.75
CA ASP A 280 -18.13 -27.47 38.95
C ASP A 280 -16.78 -28.13 38.64
N PRO A 281 -16.26 -28.04 37.41
CA PRO A 281 -15.03 -28.73 37.01
C PRO A 281 -13.81 -28.17 37.75
N ILE A 282 -12.87 -29.07 38.09
CA ILE A 282 -11.65 -28.72 38.83
C ILE A 282 -10.46 -28.94 37.90
N ALA A 283 -9.72 -27.89 37.58
CA ALA A 283 -8.51 -27.98 36.77
C ALA A 283 -7.40 -28.83 37.46
N THR A 284 -6.57 -29.48 36.65
CA THR A 284 -5.42 -30.27 37.11
C THR A 284 -4.26 -29.33 37.49
N PRO A 285 -3.78 -29.33 38.76
CA PRO A 285 -2.70 -28.45 39.19
C PRO A 285 -1.36 -28.75 38.51
N ASP A 286 -0.50 -27.73 38.47
CA ASP A 286 0.86 -27.78 37.92
C ASP A 286 0.92 -28.29 36.47
N ASN A 287 -0.12 -28.06 35.66
CA ASN A 287 -0.19 -28.55 34.26
C ASN A 287 0.62 -27.66 33.30
N THR A 288 0.98 -28.23 32.15
CA THR A 288 1.83 -27.59 31.13
C THR A 288 1.11 -27.64 29.79
N PHE A 289 1.00 -26.51 29.09
CA PHE A 289 0.61 -26.45 27.69
C PHE A 289 1.88 -26.61 26.84
N MET A 290 1.87 -27.54 25.88
CA MET A 290 3.07 -27.89 25.10
C MET A 290 2.82 -27.70 23.60
N ILE A 291 3.75 -27.00 22.95
CA ILE A 291 3.79 -26.85 21.49
C ILE A 291 4.99 -27.65 20.98
N LYS A 292 4.73 -28.63 20.11
CA LYS A 292 5.77 -29.39 19.41
C LYS A 292 5.92 -28.85 18.00
N LEU A 293 7.11 -28.37 17.67
CA LEU A 293 7.47 -27.94 16.33
C LEU A 293 8.08 -29.10 15.55
N TYR A 294 7.53 -29.37 14.37
CA TYR A 294 8.04 -30.34 13.40
C TYR A 294 8.45 -29.62 12.11
N ASN A 295 9.43 -30.15 11.38
CA ASN A 295 9.79 -29.69 10.04
C ASN A 295 9.00 -30.44 8.95
N GLY A 296 9.25 -30.11 7.67
CA GLY A 296 8.65 -30.78 6.50
C GLY A 296 8.96 -32.28 6.38
N ASP A 297 10.05 -32.78 6.98
CA ASP A 297 10.36 -34.22 7.09
C ASP A 297 9.60 -34.92 8.24
N PHE A 298 8.74 -34.19 8.97
CA PHE A 298 8.02 -34.63 10.16
C PHE A 298 8.94 -35.07 11.32
N GLU A 299 10.17 -34.56 11.38
CA GLU A 299 11.04 -34.67 12.55
C GLU A 299 10.68 -33.60 13.59
N ASN A 300 10.52 -33.98 14.86
CA ASN A 300 10.32 -33.00 15.93
C ASN A 300 11.62 -32.24 16.21
N ILE A 301 11.67 -30.96 15.83
CA ILE A 301 12.84 -30.10 15.98
C ILE A 301 12.82 -29.26 17.26
N ASN A 302 11.64 -28.99 17.83
CA ASN A 302 11.52 -28.32 19.13
C ASN A 302 10.27 -28.76 19.93
N THR A 303 10.30 -28.57 21.25
CA THR A 303 9.12 -28.65 22.14
C THR A 303 9.15 -27.49 23.15
N VAL A 304 8.24 -26.52 22.99
CA VAL A 304 8.04 -25.40 23.93
C VAL A 304 7.11 -25.85 25.05
N ASN A 305 7.46 -25.52 26.29
CA ASN A 305 6.73 -25.94 27.50
C ASN A 305 6.26 -24.72 28.28
N ILE A 306 4.96 -24.41 28.22
CA ILE A 306 4.37 -23.24 28.87
C ILE A 306 3.63 -23.67 30.15
N PRO A 307 4.04 -23.19 31.34
CA PRO A 307 3.37 -23.52 32.59
C PRO A 307 2.02 -22.82 32.70
N ILE A 308 0.99 -23.55 33.13
CA ILE A 308 -0.34 -23.00 33.38
C ILE A 308 -0.38 -22.45 34.81
N GLU A 309 0.08 -21.21 34.96
CA GLU A 309 0.02 -20.46 36.22
C GLU A 309 -1.42 -19.96 36.46
N GLY A 310 -2.05 -20.27 37.61
CA GLY A 310 -3.37 -19.72 37.93
C GLY A 310 -3.31 -18.23 38.31
N GLU A 311 -4.30 -17.45 37.89
CA GLU A 311 -4.50 -16.05 38.31
C GLU A 311 -5.33 -15.97 39.61
N ASP A 312 -5.04 -15.00 40.48
CA ASP A 312 -5.49 -14.99 41.90
C ASP A 312 -7.03 -14.87 42.08
N ASP A 313 -7.76 -14.38 41.06
CA ASP A 313 -9.22 -14.23 41.04
C ASP A 313 -9.94 -15.08 39.96
N ALA A 314 -9.20 -15.93 39.23
CA ALA A 314 -9.75 -16.86 38.25
C ALA A 314 -10.19 -18.20 38.87
N TYR A 315 -11.14 -18.88 38.24
CA TYR A 315 -11.56 -20.23 38.61
C TYR A 315 -10.68 -21.31 37.98
N TYR A 316 -10.30 -21.08 36.73
CA TYR A 316 -9.40 -21.90 35.92
C TYR A 316 -8.82 -21.04 34.78
N SER A 317 -7.74 -21.53 34.16
CA SER A 317 -6.91 -20.79 33.21
C SER A 317 -6.57 -21.68 32.01
N PHE A 318 -7.23 -21.50 30.86
CA PHE A 318 -6.86 -22.24 29.64
C PHE A 318 -5.67 -21.58 28.95
N CYS A 319 -5.00 -22.35 28.06
CA CYS A 319 -4.03 -21.84 27.10
C CYS A 319 -4.44 -22.20 25.67
N ALA A 320 -4.24 -21.26 24.76
CA ALA A 320 -4.24 -21.45 23.32
C ALA A 320 -2.87 -21.04 22.76
N TYR A 321 -2.50 -21.65 21.64
CA TYR A 321 -1.49 -21.09 20.76
C TYR A 321 -2.18 -20.08 19.81
N GLY A 322 -1.61 -18.88 19.71
CA GLY A 322 -2.03 -17.82 18.80
C GLY A 322 -3.10 -16.84 19.30
N ALA A 323 -3.19 -15.70 18.62
CA ALA A 323 -4.24 -14.65 18.67
C ALA A 323 -3.93 -13.42 17.79
N PHE A 324 -2.79 -13.38 17.08
CA PHE A 324 -2.35 -12.32 16.16
C PHE A 324 -1.81 -12.89 14.81
N SER A 325 -2.25 -14.10 14.46
CA SER A 325 -2.07 -14.86 13.21
C SER A 325 -0.64 -15.00 12.67
N THR A 326 -0.17 -14.23 11.67
CA THR A 326 1.23 -14.34 11.18
C THR A 326 2.25 -13.81 12.18
N CYS A 327 1.80 -13.09 13.21
CA CYS A 327 2.65 -12.76 14.34
C CYS A 327 2.83 -13.94 15.30
N ASP A 328 1.94 -14.94 15.28
CA ASP A 328 1.86 -16.01 16.29
C ASP A 328 3.04 -16.97 16.26
N PHE A 329 3.55 -17.30 15.07
CA PHE A 329 4.79 -18.04 14.89
C PHE A 329 5.69 -17.29 13.93
N SER A 330 6.82 -16.82 14.45
CA SER A 330 7.79 -16.00 13.72
C SER A 330 9.21 -16.34 14.19
N LYS A 331 10.21 -15.84 13.47
CA LYS A 331 11.62 -15.98 13.83
C LYS A 331 12.21 -14.62 14.15
N GLY A 332 12.74 -14.46 15.35
CA GLY A 332 13.35 -13.22 15.84
C GLY A 332 12.43 -12.01 16.05
N LYS A 333 11.20 -11.98 15.51
CA LYS A 333 10.33 -10.78 15.44
C LYS A 333 10.21 -10.04 16.78
N TYR A 334 10.12 -10.76 17.91
CA TYR A 334 10.01 -10.19 19.26
C TYR A 334 11.28 -10.25 20.11
N SER A 335 12.21 -11.15 19.76
CA SER A 335 13.38 -11.50 20.58
C SER A 335 14.67 -10.83 20.12
N GLY A 336 14.75 -10.41 18.85
CA GLY A 336 15.94 -9.80 18.26
C GLY A 336 17.11 -10.77 18.03
N ASP A 337 16.87 -12.08 18.08
CA ASP A 337 17.84 -13.13 17.75
C ASP A 337 17.27 -14.14 16.72
N ASP A 338 18.04 -15.16 16.33
CA ASP A 338 17.64 -16.12 15.29
C ASP A 338 16.60 -17.18 15.75
N LYS A 339 16.02 -17.05 16.95
CA LYS A 339 15.13 -18.08 17.53
C LYS A 339 13.69 -17.98 17.03
N PHE A 340 12.97 -19.10 17.06
CA PHE A 340 11.52 -19.08 16.94
C PHE A 340 10.85 -18.37 18.13
N ASN A 341 9.77 -17.63 17.85
CA ASN A 341 8.93 -16.92 18.80
C ASN A 341 7.47 -17.37 18.61
N TYR A 342 6.77 -17.57 19.74
CA TYR A 342 5.43 -18.15 19.82
C TYR A 342 4.53 -17.27 20.68
N ILE A 343 3.39 -16.85 20.16
CA ILE A 343 2.38 -16.11 20.94
C ILE A 343 1.45 -17.11 21.63
N ILE A 344 1.29 -16.92 22.94
CA ILE A 344 0.44 -17.76 23.78
C ILE A 344 -0.64 -16.90 24.40
N THR A 345 -1.89 -17.30 24.17
CA THR A 345 -3.06 -16.66 24.74
C THR A 345 -3.56 -17.46 25.93
N ARG A 346 -3.79 -16.79 27.04
CA ARG A 346 -4.42 -17.37 28.24
C ARG A 346 -5.83 -16.84 28.43
N TYR A 347 -6.69 -17.70 28.96
CA TYR A 347 -8.12 -17.47 29.13
C TYR A 347 -8.46 -17.72 30.59
N ASP A 348 -8.43 -16.67 31.39
CA ASP A 348 -8.63 -16.71 32.84
C ASP A 348 -10.11 -16.44 33.14
N TYR A 349 -10.86 -17.45 33.62
CA TYR A 349 -12.32 -17.33 33.83
C TYR A 349 -12.66 -16.70 35.20
N ILE A 350 -13.28 -15.52 35.18
CA ILE A 350 -13.54 -14.70 36.36
C ILE A 350 -14.97 -14.93 36.88
N THR A 351 -15.08 -15.66 37.99
CA THR A 351 -16.37 -16.01 38.63
C THR A 351 -17.22 -14.81 39.07
N ALA A 352 -16.59 -13.64 39.25
CA ALA A 352 -17.27 -12.43 39.71
C ALA A 352 -18.05 -11.70 38.60
N SER A 353 -17.66 -11.90 37.33
CA SER A 353 -18.26 -11.28 36.14
C SER A 353 -18.94 -12.27 35.19
N ASP A 354 -18.71 -13.58 35.37
CA ASP A 354 -19.15 -14.64 34.45
C ASP A 354 -18.57 -14.44 33.03
N SER A 355 -17.27 -14.12 32.97
CA SER A 355 -16.55 -13.76 31.74
C SER A 355 -15.10 -14.24 31.78
N TYR A 356 -14.44 -14.26 30.63
CA TYR A 356 -12.99 -14.45 30.53
C TYR A 356 -12.25 -13.12 30.58
N ILE A 357 -10.99 -13.17 31.01
CA ILE A 357 -9.98 -12.14 30.70
C ILE A 357 -8.77 -12.80 30.02
N TYR A 358 -8.11 -12.04 29.15
CA TYR A 358 -7.11 -12.51 28.21
C TYR A 358 -5.73 -11.93 28.51
N HIS A 359 -4.71 -12.80 28.43
CA HIS A 359 -3.31 -12.43 28.62
C HIS A 359 -2.49 -12.98 27.45
N PHE A 360 -1.63 -12.14 26.87
CA PHE A 360 -0.83 -12.43 25.69
C PHE A 360 0.66 -12.36 26.03
N ASP A 361 1.30 -13.51 26.13
CA ASP A 361 2.73 -13.65 26.43
C ASP A 361 3.46 -14.28 25.22
N VAL A 362 4.63 -13.76 24.86
CA VAL A 362 5.47 -14.31 23.80
C VAL A 362 6.58 -15.16 24.41
N TYR A 363 6.72 -16.40 23.95
CA TYR A 363 7.78 -17.32 24.35
C TYR A 363 8.76 -17.58 23.20
N ASN A 364 10.01 -17.91 23.52
CA ASN A 364 11.00 -18.38 22.54
C ASN A 364 11.08 -19.92 22.50
N GLU A 365 11.89 -20.45 21.57
CA GLU A 365 12.13 -21.89 21.42
C GLU A 365 12.67 -22.59 22.68
N ASP A 366 13.45 -21.89 23.53
CA ASP A 366 13.97 -22.40 24.82
C ASP A 366 12.89 -22.46 25.93
N SER A 367 11.62 -22.14 25.63
CA SER A 367 10.52 -21.98 26.59
C SER A 367 10.69 -20.78 27.55
N GLU A 368 11.51 -19.78 27.18
CA GLU A 368 11.64 -18.53 27.94
C GLU A 368 10.59 -17.52 27.46
N LYS A 369 9.92 -16.83 28.39
CA LYS A 369 9.03 -15.71 28.08
C LYS A 369 9.86 -14.47 27.72
N VAL A 370 9.80 -14.05 26.46
CA VAL A 370 10.61 -12.94 25.91
C VAL A 370 9.87 -11.60 25.90
N ALA A 371 8.55 -11.60 25.72
CA ALA A 371 7.73 -10.38 25.74
C ALA A 371 6.33 -10.63 26.34
N ASN A 372 5.62 -9.55 26.65
CA ASN A 372 4.20 -9.56 27.01
C ASN A 372 3.52 -8.46 26.18
N ILE A 373 2.54 -8.84 25.35
CA ILE A 373 1.75 -7.91 24.53
C ILE A 373 0.65 -7.29 25.39
N GLY A 374 0.10 -8.04 26.35
CA GLY A 374 -0.79 -7.47 27.36
C GLY A 374 -1.35 -8.47 28.35
N ARG A 375 -2.13 -7.95 29.31
CA ARG A 375 -2.75 -8.69 30.43
C ARG A 375 -4.11 -8.10 30.81
N ARG A 376 -4.96 -8.90 31.46
CA ARG A 376 -6.31 -8.54 31.93
C ARG A 376 -7.12 -7.77 30.88
N THR A 377 -7.02 -8.23 29.64
CA THR A 377 -7.76 -7.72 28.48
C THR A 377 -9.15 -8.39 28.45
N ALA A 378 -10.21 -7.69 28.06
CA ALA A 378 -11.57 -8.25 27.94
C ALA A 378 -11.94 -8.70 26.52
N GLY A 379 -11.17 -8.24 25.53
CA GLY A 379 -11.29 -8.50 24.10
C GLY A 379 -10.24 -7.65 23.37
N TRP A 380 -9.94 -7.96 22.12
CA TRP A 380 -8.94 -7.24 21.33
C TRP A 380 -9.47 -6.89 19.94
N ILE A 381 -8.81 -5.92 19.31
CA ILE A 381 -9.13 -5.39 17.99
C ILE A 381 -7.78 -5.22 17.29
N HIS A 382 -7.61 -5.77 16.09
CA HIS A 382 -6.37 -5.62 15.35
C HIS A 382 -6.49 -4.40 14.46
N MET A 383 -5.41 -3.61 14.39
CA MET A 383 -5.34 -2.45 13.51
C MET A 383 -4.67 -2.85 12.19
N SER A 384 -5.14 -2.29 11.07
CA SER A 384 -4.51 -2.43 9.76
C SER A 384 -3.03 -2.02 9.82
N SER A 385 -2.16 -2.74 9.10
CA SER A 385 -0.75 -2.37 8.98
C SER A 385 -0.61 -1.04 8.24
N VAL A 386 0.14 -0.08 8.78
CA VAL A 386 0.35 1.22 8.13
C VAL A 386 1.83 1.44 7.84
N LYS A 387 2.13 1.72 6.58
CA LYS A 387 3.47 2.00 6.04
C LYS A 387 4.22 3.04 6.88
N GLY A 388 5.42 2.67 7.33
CA GLY A 388 6.30 3.53 8.14
C GLY A 388 6.13 3.40 9.66
N TYR A 389 5.08 2.69 10.12
CA TYR A 389 4.77 2.49 11.53
C TYR A 389 4.77 0.99 11.88
N GLU A 390 4.78 0.66 13.18
CA GLU A 390 4.60 -0.72 13.64
C GLU A 390 3.16 -1.21 13.43
N ASP A 391 2.98 -2.53 13.35
CA ASP A 391 1.65 -3.16 13.46
C ASP A 391 1.04 -2.81 14.83
N GLN A 392 -0.29 -2.80 14.98
CA GLN A 392 -0.93 -2.46 16.26
C GLN A 392 -2.11 -3.35 16.62
N VAL A 393 -2.28 -3.57 17.93
CA VAL A 393 -3.47 -4.19 18.52
C VAL A 393 -4.05 -3.30 19.61
N GLY A 394 -5.35 -3.03 19.53
CA GLY A 394 -6.13 -2.38 20.58
C GLY A 394 -6.64 -3.40 21.60
N LEU A 395 -6.13 -3.33 22.83
CA LEU A 395 -6.52 -4.21 23.94
C LEU A 395 -7.58 -3.55 24.82
N ILE A 396 -8.80 -4.08 24.81
CA ILE A 396 -9.93 -3.55 25.58
C ILE A 396 -9.75 -3.85 27.07
N LYS A 397 -9.77 -2.83 27.92
CA LYS A 397 -9.66 -2.92 29.38
C LYS A 397 -10.97 -2.48 30.03
N THR A 398 -11.66 -3.41 30.69
CA THR A 398 -12.96 -3.15 31.36
C THR A 398 -12.84 -2.86 32.87
N GLU A 399 -11.69 -3.14 33.48
CA GLU A 399 -11.47 -2.98 34.93
C GLU A 399 -11.15 -1.54 35.35
N VAL A 400 -10.95 -0.62 34.39
CA VAL A 400 -10.46 0.74 34.62
C VAL A 400 -11.54 1.77 34.27
N GLY A 401 -12.21 2.31 35.29
CA GLY A 401 -13.10 3.47 35.18
C GLY A 401 -14.34 3.21 34.33
N GLU A 402 -14.45 3.89 33.19
CA GLU A 402 -15.53 3.77 32.21
C GLU A 402 -15.14 2.85 31.03
N GLY A 403 -14.02 2.13 31.17
CA GLY A 403 -13.36 1.36 30.11
C GLY A 403 -12.30 2.17 29.37
N MET A 404 -11.36 1.48 28.73
CA MET A 404 -10.36 2.08 27.82
C MET A 404 -9.83 1.02 26.83
N ILE A 405 -9.19 1.47 25.76
CA ILE A 405 -8.51 0.63 24.76
C ILE A 405 -7.03 1.05 24.74
N GLU A 406 -6.13 0.10 25.01
CA GLU A 406 -4.68 0.32 24.96
C GLU A 406 -4.14 -0.15 23.61
N MET A 407 -3.60 0.77 22.80
CA MET A 407 -2.97 0.46 21.52
C MET A 407 -1.52 0.04 21.77
N ILE A 408 -1.21 -1.22 21.49
CA ILE A 408 0.12 -1.81 21.66
C ILE A 408 0.76 -2.01 20.29
N ASN A 409 1.98 -1.49 20.12
CA ASN A 409 2.80 -1.71 18.94
C ASN A 409 3.32 -3.15 18.89
N ILE A 410 3.39 -3.71 17.69
CA ILE A 410 3.89 -5.03 17.39
C ILE A 410 5.00 -4.90 16.33
N PRO A 411 6.23 -5.40 16.58
CA PRO A 411 6.59 -6.31 17.68
C PRO A 411 7.20 -5.66 18.93
N SER A 412 7.43 -4.35 19.01
CA SER A 412 8.08 -3.72 20.18
C SER A 412 7.38 -3.97 21.52
N CYS A 413 6.07 -4.26 21.49
CA CYS A 413 5.20 -4.39 22.65
C CYS A 413 5.12 -3.09 23.49
N GLU A 414 5.47 -1.93 22.91
CA GLU A 414 5.33 -0.63 23.55
C GLU A 414 3.89 -0.09 23.40
N LEU A 415 3.41 0.60 24.44
CA LEU A 415 2.12 1.29 24.42
C LEU A 415 2.22 2.56 23.57
N ALA A 416 1.47 2.62 22.46
CA ALA A 416 1.35 3.81 21.64
C ALA A 416 0.42 4.85 22.28
N VAL A 417 -0.83 4.46 22.55
CA VAL A 417 -1.86 5.36 23.13
C VAL A 417 -2.87 4.59 23.99
N SER A 418 -3.47 5.27 24.97
CA SER A 418 -4.60 4.75 25.76
C SER A 418 -5.85 5.60 25.49
N LEU A 419 -6.78 5.06 24.70
CA LEU A 419 -8.04 5.71 24.35
C LEU A 419 -9.08 5.43 25.45
N PRO A 420 -9.62 6.45 26.16
CA PRO A 420 -10.66 6.21 27.16
C PRO A 420 -11.98 5.85 26.48
N GLY A 421 -12.80 5.02 27.14
CA GLY A 421 -14.10 4.57 26.60
C GLY A 421 -15.11 5.70 26.34
N ILE A 422 -14.86 6.90 26.87
CA ILE A 422 -15.62 8.11 26.56
C ILE A 422 -14.65 9.23 26.13
N ILE A 423 -14.83 9.75 24.90
CA ILE A 423 -14.12 10.91 24.35
C ILE A 423 -15.14 12.00 23.97
N ASP A 424 -14.87 13.26 24.29
CA ASP A 424 -15.81 14.41 24.20
C ASP A 424 -17.22 14.14 24.77
N GLY A 425 -17.32 13.30 25.81
CA GLY A 425 -18.60 12.90 26.41
C GLY A 425 -19.40 11.86 25.62
N ARG A 426 -18.88 11.36 24.48
CA ARG A 426 -19.46 10.31 23.64
C ARG A 426 -18.80 8.96 23.94
N LEU A 427 -19.59 7.89 24.03
CA LEU A 427 -19.09 6.52 24.15
C LEU A 427 -18.48 6.07 22.81
N ILE A 428 -17.22 5.61 22.83
CA ILE A 428 -16.56 5.08 21.63
C ILE A 428 -16.86 3.59 21.44
N SER A 429 -16.94 3.15 20.18
CA SER A 429 -17.18 1.75 19.83
C SER A 429 -15.88 0.95 19.72
N THR A 430 -15.99 -0.37 19.81
CA THR A 430 -14.93 -1.32 19.38
C THR A 430 -14.91 -1.53 17.87
N ASN A 431 -15.89 -0.97 17.14
CA ASN A 431 -15.83 -0.83 15.68
C ASN A 431 -14.92 0.35 15.35
N MET A 432 -13.65 0.05 15.11
CA MET A 432 -12.57 0.99 14.85
C MET A 432 -11.40 0.34 14.11
N ASP A 433 -10.60 1.16 13.43
CA ASP A 433 -9.31 0.79 12.82
C ASP A 433 -8.41 2.05 12.74
N ARG A 434 -7.30 1.98 11.99
CA ARG A 434 -6.50 3.12 11.55
C ARG A 434 -6.25 3.10 10.04
N CYS A 435 -6.11 4.27 9.44
CA CYS A 435 -5.73 4.46 8.03
C CYS A 435 -4.73 5.64 7.92
N LEU A 436 -4.13 5.81 6.73
CA LEU A 436 -3.37 7.03 6.41
C LEU A 436 -4.33 8.18 6.12
N ASP A 437 -3.96 9.37 6.60
CA ASP A 437 -4.52 10.67 6.23
C ASP A 437 -3.44 11.74 6.48
N GLY A 438 -3.12 12.52 5.44
CA GLY A 438 -2.11 13.58 5.47
C GLY A 438 -0.67 13.09 5.71
N GLY A 439 -0.37 11.81 5.44
CA GLY A 439 0.94 11.18 5.66
C GLY A 439 1.24 10.72 7.09
N GLU A 440 0.32 10.94 8.02
CA GLU A 440 0.31 10.28 9.33
C GLU A 440 -0.83 9.25 9.37
N TYR A 441 -0.90 8.43 10.42
CA TYR A 441 -2.07 7.56 10.62
C TYR A 441 -3.04 8.17 11.62
N LYS A 442 -4.34 8.02 11.36
CA LYS A 442 -5.43 8.42 12.26
C LYS A 442 -6.14 7.18 12.78
N TYR A 443 -6.61 7.21 14.02
CA TYR A 443 -7.59 6.23 14.50
C TYR A 443 -8.98 6.67 14.07
N VAL A 444 -9.75 5.77 13.46
CA VAL A 444 -11.11 6.03 12.97
C VAL A 444 -12.08 5.17 13.77
N ILE A 445 -13.07 5.79 14.42
CA ILE A 445 -13.89 5.13 15.44
C ILE A 445 -15.37 5.45 15.28
N SER A 446 -16.22 4.42 15.21
CA SER A 446 -17.67 4.59 15.21
C SER A 446 -18.18 5.07 16.56
N VAL A 447 -19.03 6.10 16.60
CA VAL A 447 -19.62 6.59 17.85
C VAL A 447 -20.85 5.75 18.21
N SER A 448 -20.92 5.24 19.45
CA SER A 448 -21.95 4.26 19.85
C SER A 448 -23.37 4.82 20.00
N GLN A 449 -23.56 6.14 19.92
CA GLN A 449 -24.87 6.80 19.97
C GLN A 449 -24.93 7.94 18.96
N GLY A 450 -25.99 7.98 18.15
CA GLY A 450 -26.29 9.11 17.27
C GLY A 450 -27.04 10.21 18.00
N ASP A 451 -26.82 11.45 17.56
CA ASP A 451 -27.53 12.65 18.01
C ASP A 451 -28.90 12.79 17.33
N LEU A 452 -29.67 13.80 17.77
CA LEU A 452 -30.86 14.28 17.06
C LEU A 452 -30.68 15.74 16.65
N ASP A 453 -30.98 16.06 15.39
CA ASP A 453 -31.03 17.45 14.92
C ASP A 453 -32.31 18.19 15.38
N ALA A 454 -32.44 19.46 15.00
CA ALA A 454 -33.58 20.31 15.41
C ALA A 454 -34.93 19.88 14.80
N GLU A 455 -34.88 19.15 13.68
CA GLU A 455 -36.01 18.58 12.96
C GLU A 455 -36.39 17.19 13.49
N GLY A 456 -35.50 16.55 14.26
CA GLY A 456 -35.68 15.22 14.86
C GLY A 456 -35.14 14.07 14.02
N ASN A 457 -34.23 14.35 13.09
CA ASN A 457 -33.50 13.31 12.35
C ASN A 457 -32.34 12.77 13.19
N VAL A 458 -32.02 11.48 13.01
CA VAL A 458 -30.85 10.86 13.64
C VAL A 458 -29.58 11.23 12.87
N ILE A 459 -28.61 11.80 13.56
CA ILE A 459 -27.27 12.09 13.05
C ILE A 459 -26.30 11.07 13.64
N SER A 460 -25.68 10.23 12.82
CA SER A 460 -24.65 9.30 13.28
C SER A 460 -23.27 9.82 12.92
N SER A 461 -22.30 9.64 13.82
CA SER A 461 -20.94 10.18 13.67
C SER A 461 -19.88 9.08 13.62
N ILE A 462 -18.83 9.32 12.85
CA ILE A 462 -17.54 8.62 12.94
C ILE A 462 -16.53 9.66 13.42
N GLY A 463 -15.73 9.34 14.44
CA GLY A 463 -14.69 10.22 14.95
C GLY A 463 -13.32 9.85 14.38
N TRP A 464 -12.57 10.85 13.99
CA TRP A 464 -11.17 10.75 13.60
C TRP A 464 -10.30 11.31 14.72
N TYR A 465 -9.24 10.58 15.08
CA TYR A 465 -8.36 10.92 16.19
C TYR A 465 -6.90 10.81 15.75
N ASP A 466 -6.05 11.71 16.24
CA ASP A 466 -4.61 11.69 15.98
C ASP A 466 -3.89 10.55 16.74
N MET A 467 -2.58 10.41 16.52
CA MET A 467 -1.74 9.40 17.18
C MET A 467 -1.67 9.58 18.71
N ASP A 468 -1.89 10.80 19.23
CA ASP A 468 -2.00 11.13 20.66
C ASP A 468 -3.44 10.88 21.22
N GLY A 469 -4.35 10.35 20.39
CA GLY A 469 -5.73 10.04 20.75
C GLY A 469 -6.61 11.26 20.98
N GLN A 470 -6.19 12.45 20.53
CA GLN A 470 -7.02 13.65 20.55
C GLN A 470 -7.93 13.66 19.33
N ILE A 471 -9.13 14.25 19.46
CA ILE A 471 -10.05 14.35 18.33
C ILE A 471 -9.55 15.36 17.30
N ASP A 472 -9.52 14.92 16.05
CA ASP A 472 -9.27 15.72 14.86
C ASP A 472 -10.62 16.33 14.39
N HIS A 473 -11.56 15.47 13.98
CA HIS A 473 -12.90 15.87 13.54
C HIS A 473 -13.96 14.75 13.71
N TYR A 474 -15.21 15.07 13.40
CA TYR A 474 -16.32 14.10 13.27
C TYR A 474 -16.90 14.15 11.85
N THR A 475 -16.89 13.03 11.15
CA THR A 475 -17.72 12.78 9.96
C THR A 475 -19.17 12.55 10.40
N ASN A 476 -20.17 13.07 9.69
CA ASN A 476 -21.58 13.04 10.16
C ASN A 476 -22.59 12.69 9.07
N PHE A 477 -23.45 11.70 9.34
CA PHE A 477 -24.44 11.17 8.39
C PHE A 477 -25.86 11.38 8.92
N ASN A 478 -26.72 12.05 8.15
CA ASN A 478 -28.13 12.24 8.47
C ASN A 478 -28.96 11.04 7.96
N LEU A 479 -29.48 10.23 8.88
CA LEU A 479 -30.25 9.02 8.58
C LEU A 479 -31.77 9.25 8.56
N GLY A 480 -32.21 10.50 8.69
CA GLY A 480 -33.63 10.87 8.80
C GLY A 480 -34.27 10.52 10.15
N PRO A 481 -35.59 10.77 10.31
CA PRO A 481 -36.27 10.73 11.61
C PRO A 481 -36.79 9.35 12.00
N ASN A 482 -36.45 8.32 11.22
CA ASN A 482 -36.93 6.95 11.37
C ASN A 482 -35.79 5.92 11.53
N ALA A 483 -34.54 6.36 11.65
CA ALA A 483 -33.42 5.45 11.87
C ALA A 483 -33.39 4.93 13.32
N GLU A 484 -33.04 3.67 13.49
CA GLU A 484 -32.96 3.01 14.81
C GLU A 484 -31.62 2.29 15.03
N TYR A 485 -30.75 2.24 14.02
CA TYR A 485 -29.42 1.63 14.10
C TYR A 485 -28.50 2.21 13.01
N PHE A 486 -27.21 2.28 13.32
CA PHE A 486 -26.10 2.65 12.44
C PHE A 486 -24.91 1.73 12.71
N SER A 487 -24.21 1.31 11.67
CA SER A 487 -22.90 0.66 11.79
C SER A 487 -22.06 0.95 10.56
N ALA A 488 -20.99 1.73 10.73
CA ALA A 488 -19.95 1.93 9.73
C ALA A 488 -19.16 0.63 9.48
N TYR A 489 -18.59 0.52 8.29
CA TYR A 489 -17.63 -0.51 7.90
C TYR A 489 -16.24 0.11 8.01
N ILE A 490 -15.67 0.11 9.22
CA ILE A 490 -14.38 0.74 9.50
C ILE A 490 -13.28 -0.30 9.35
N ASN A 491 -12.43 -0.10 8.33
CA ASN A 491 -11.22 -0.86 8.08
C ASN A 491 -10.27 -0.02 7.21
N GLY A 492 -8.97 -0.15 7.41
CA GLY A 492 -7.95 0.63 6.69
C GLY A 492 -7.91 0.41 5.17
N GLU A 493 -8.38 -0.75 4.67
CA GLU A 493 -8.55 -0.97 3.23
C GLU A 493 -9.85 -0.35 2.70
N ILE A 494 -10.94 -0.42 3.47
CA ILE A 494 -12.25 0.13 3.08
C ILE A 494 -12.24 1.67 3.08
N LEU A 495 -11.44 2.28 3.97
CA LEU A 495 -11.26 3.73 4.07
C LEU A 495 -10.21 4.30 3.08
N ASN A 496 -9.63 3.47 2.21
CA ASN A 496 -8.77 3.94 1.12
C ASN A 496 -9.59 4.83 0.15
N PRO A 497 -9.26 6.13 -0.03
CA PRO A 497 -10.02 7.04 -0.90
C PRO A 497 -9.97 6.62 -2.38
N TYR A 498 -9.06 5.74 -2.76
CA TYR A 498 -8.93 5.22 -4.13
C TYR A 498 -9.67 3.89 -4.37
N LEU A 499 -10.42 3.38 -3.37
CA LEU A 499 -11.15 2.12 -3.48
C LEU A 499 -12.55 2.28 -4.08
N ILE A 500 -13.37 3.20 -3.55
CA ILE A 500 -14.80 3.23 -3.83
C ILE A 500 -15.09 4.07 -5.07
N ASP A 501 -14.69 5.34 -5.06
CA ASP A 501 -14.36 6.05 -6.29
C ASP A 501 -12.82 6.13 -6.41
N SER A 502 -12.28 7.04 -7.23
CA SER A 502 -10.83 7.14 -7.43
C SER A 502 -10.28 8.55 -7.29
N ASP A 503 -11.01 9.45 -6.64
CA ASP A 503 -10.54 10.80 -6.30
C ASP A 503 -9.70 10.81 -5.01
N GLU A 504 -9.63 11.92 -4.26
CA GLU A 504 -8.77 12.06 -3.07
C GLU A 504 -9.58 12.21 -1.77
N GLU A 505 -10.91 12.06 -1.82
CA GLU A 505 -11.81 12.16 -0.67
C GLU A 505 -12.13 10.79 -0.06
N HIS A 506 -12.28 10.69 1.26
CA HIS A 506 -12.69 9.42 1.88
C HIS A 506 -14.19 9.13 1.68
N GLU A 507 -14.51 7.96 1.13
CA GLU A 507 -15.86 7.39 1.17
C GLU A 507 -16.09 6.52 2.42
N TYR A 508 -17.33 6.54 2.91
CA TYR A 508 -17.77 5.83 4.09
C TYR A 508 -18.93 4.90 3.75
N THR A 509 -18.72 3.60 3.94
CA THR A 509 -19.76 2.58 3.81
C THR A 509 -20.39 2.29 5.16
N PHE A 510 -21.72 2.30 5.26
CA PHE A 510 -22.43 2.04 6.52
C PHE A 510 -23.81 1.41 6.35
N LEU A 511 -24.20 0.57 7.31
CA LEU A 511 -25.52 -0.02 7.42
C LEU A 511 -26.41 0.85 8.33
N GLY A 512 -27.45 1.44 7.76
CA GLY A 512 -28.58 2.00 8.51
C GLY A 512 -29.69 0.97 8.70
N LYS A 513 -30.47 1.08 9.78
CA LYS A 513 -31.79 0.43 9.86
C LYS A 513 -32.88 1.48 10.01
N ILE A 514 -33.73 1.57 9.00
CA ILE A 514 -34.68 2.66 8.81
C ILE A 514 -36.11 2.12 8.87
N ARG A 515 -36.96 2.72 9.71
CA ARG A 515 -38.37 2.34 9.79
C ARG A 515 -39.16 2.96 8.63
N ASN A 516 -39.76 2.11 7.81
CA ASN A 516 -40.51 2.51 6.63
C ASN A 516 -41.95 2.94 6.97
N GLN A 517 -42.72 3.39 5.97
CA GLN A 517 -44.06 3.96 6.17
C GLN A 517 -45.12 2.96 6.69
N SER A 518 -44.92 1.64 6.53
CA SER A 518 -45.81 0.62 7.12
C SER A 518 -45.40 0.25 8.55
N GLY A 519 -44.25 0.75 9.03
CA GLY A 519 -43.73 0.50 10.36
C GLY A 519 -42.79 -0.69 10.45
N THR A 520 -42.44 -1.34 9.34
CA THR A 520 -41.37 -2.37 9.31
C THR A 520 -40.01 -1.68 9.39
N LEU A 521 -39.04 -2.33 10.04
CA LEU A 521 -37.65 -1.87 10.10
C LEU A 521 -36.87 -2.56 8.97
N SER A 522 -36.42 -1.78 7.98
CA SER A 522 -35.66 -2.26 6.83
C SER A 522 -34.17 -2.01 7.04
N ASN A 523 -33.32 -2.89 6.53
CA ASN A 523 -31.88 -2.67 6.42
C ASN A 523 -31.59 -1.82 5.17
N VAL A 524 -30.62 -0.91 5.24
CA VAL A 524 -30.17 -0.11 4.10
C VAL A 524 -28.65 0.07 4.16
N LEU A 525 -27.94 -0.33 3.11
CA LEU A 525 -26.52 -0.02 2.93
C LEU A 525 -26.38 1.34 2.24
N TYR A 526 -25.51 2.18 2.77
CA TYR A 526 -25.15 3.47 2.20
C TYR A 526 -23.65 3.50 1.88
N ILE A 527 -23.31 4.23 0.83
CA ILE A 527 -21.96 4.71 0.54
C ILE A 527 -22.07 6.22 0.39
N ALA A 528 -21.27 6.98 1.14
CA ALA A 528 -21.33 8.43 1.18
C ALA A 528 -19.93 9.06 1.25
N LYS A 529 -19.77 10.26 0.67
CA LYS A 529 -18.60 11.12 0.89
C LYS A 529 -18.65 11.75 2.29
N GLU A 530 -17.52 12.28 2.75
CA GLU A 530 -17.34 12.83 4.10
C GLU A 530 -18.37 13.92 4.47
N ASP A 531 -18.81 14.74 3.50
CA ASP A 531 -19.81 15.79 3.70
C ASP A 531 -21.25 15.27 3.94
N GLY A 532 -21.44 13.94 3.88
CA GLY A 532 -22.71 13.25 4.03
C GLY A 532 -23.47 13.04 2.72
N THR A 533 -22.91 13.42 1.57
CA THR A 533 -23.51 13.17 0.24
C THR A 533 -23.51 11.68 -0.07
N ILE A 534 -24.72 11.10 -0.19
CA ILE A 534 -24.91 9.70 -0.56
C ILE A 534 -24.57 9.47 -2.04
N LEU A 535 -23.54 8.67 -2.30
CA LEU A 535 -23.16 8.19 -3.64
C LEU A 535 -24.02 7.00 -4.07
N ARG A 536 -24.18 6.01 -3.16
CA ARG A 536 -24.96 4.79 -3.40
C ARG A 536 -25.84 4.45 -2.20
N GLN A 537 -26.99 3.83 -2.50
CA GLN A 537 -27.87 3.24 -1.52
C GLN A 537 -28.37 1.89 -2.05
N PHE A 538 -28.38 0.86 -1.19
CA PHE A 538 -28.99 -0.44 -1.46
C PHE A 538 -29.99 -0.76 -0.34
N SER A 539 -31.21 -1.13 -0.72
CA SER A 539 -32.35 -1.35 0.18
C SER A 539 -33.29 -2.40 -0.39
N ASP A 540 -34.32 -2.80 0.37
CA ASP A 540 -35.40 -3.68 -0.09
C ASP A 540 -35.92 -3.31 -1.51
N ASP A 541 -36.11 -4.32 -2.35
CA ASP A 541 -36.39 -4.24 -3.79
C ASP A 541 -37.62 -5.12 -4.14
N GLU A 542 -38.54 -4.61 -4.98
CA GLU A 542 -39.80 -5.31 -5.30
C GLU A 542 -39.62 -6.58 -6.15
N GLU A 543 -38.48 -6.76 -6.82
CA GLU A 543 -38.16 -7.95 -7.63
C GLU A 543 -37.13 -8.88 -6.96
N LYS A 544 -36.20 -8.34 -6.14
CA LYS A 544 -35.11 -9.12 -5.50
C LYS A 544 -35.38 -9.54 -4.04
N GLY A 545 -36.27 -8.85 -3.33
CA GLY A 545 -36.57 -9.07 -1.92
C GLY A 545 -35.92 -8.07 -0.96
N LEU A 546 -35.86 -8.41 0.33
CA LEU A 546 -35.28 -7.55 1.38
C LEU A 546 -33.77 -7.43 1.22
N TYR A 547 -33.18 -6.27 1.51
CA TYR A 547 -31.72 -6.18 1.61
C TYR A 547 -31.24 -7.01 2.82
N TYR A 548 -30.30 -7.92 2.57
CA TYR A 548 -29.82 -8.88 3.54
C TYR A 548 -28.44 -8.53 4.08
N ASN A 549 -27.45 -8.40 3.19
CA ASN A 549 -26.06 -8.10 3.53
C ASN A 549 -25.31 -7.51 2.32
N GLY A 550 -24.10 -7.00 2.54
CA GLY A 550 -23.21 -6.50 1.49
C GLY A 550 -21.82 -6.21 2.07
N GLY A 551 -20.81 -6.15 1.23
CA GLY A 551 -19.42 -6.00 1.63
C GLY A 551 -18.45 -6.01 0.45
N PHE A 552 -17.15 -6.08 0.75
CA PHE A 552 -16.07 -5.94 -0.23
C PHE A 552 -15.32 -7.25 -0.41
N LEU A 553 -14.96 -7.58 -1.64
CA LEU A 553 -14.09 -8.70 -2.01
C LEU A 553 -12.80 -8.14 -2.62
N ALA A 554 -11.66 -8.75 -2.32
CA ALA A 554 -10.35 -8.33 -2.83
C ALA A 554 -10.06 -6.82 -2.68
N SER A 555 -10.44 -6.22 -1.53
CA SER A 555 -10.35 -4.78 -1.21
C SER A 555 -8.96 -4.15 -1.35
N ASN A 556 -7.90 -4.96 -1.42
CA ASN A 556 -6.51 -4.55 -1.60
C ASN A 556 -5.89 -4.96 -2.94
N THR A 557 -6.69 -5.31 -3.94
CA THR A 557 -6.22 -5.64 -5.31
C THR A 557 -6.97 -4.82 -6.37
N ALA A 558 -6.48 -4.86 -7.62
CA ALA A 558 -7.15 -4.22 -8.76
C ALA A 558 -8.49 -4.88 -9.14
N ASP A 559 -8.80 -6.05 -8.59
CA ASP A 559 -10.03 -6.81 -8.84
C ASP A 559 -11.14 -6.49 -7.82
N ALA A 560 -10.90 -5.53 -6.91
CA ALA A 560 -11.80 -5.14 -5.83
C ALA A 560 -13.26 -5.02 -6.26
N THR A 561 -14.16 -5.66 -5.52
CA THR A 561 -15.57 -5.83 -5.91
C THR A 561 -16.49 -5.62 -4.71
N LEU A 562 -17.46 -4.71 -4.85
CA LEU A 562 -18.57 -4.55 -3.92
C LEU A 562 -19.66 -5.59 -4.25
N PHE A 563 -20.06 -6.41 -3.27
CA PHE A 563 -21.20 -7.32 -3.41
C PHE A 563 -22.39 -6.88 -2.56
N VAL A 564 -23.60 -7.19 -3.03
CA VAL A 564 -24.88 -6.90 -2.37
C VAL A 564 -25.77 -8.14 -2.47
N ALA A 565 -26.34 -8.56 -1.34
CA ALA A 565 -27.21 -9.72 -1.22
C ALA A 565 -28.62 -9.31 -0.77
N TYR A 566 -29.63 -9.83 -1.44
CA TYR A 566 -31.05 -9.68 -1.13
C TYR A 566 -31.66 -11.06 -0.81
N LEU A 567 -32.69 -11.11 0.03
CA LEU A 567 -33.40 -12.33 0.42
C LEU A 567 -34.90 -12.21 0.12
N SER A 568 -35.46 -13.18 -0.60
CA SER A 568 -36.87 -13.24 -0.97
C SER A 568 -37.75 -13.80 0.16
N ASP A 569 -38.60 -12.94 0.73
CA ASP A 569 -39.67 -13.29 1.69
C ASP A 569 -40.70 -14.32 1.15
N GLU A 570 -40.76 -14.56 -0.17
CA GLU A 570 -41.67 -15.54 -0.77
C GLU A 570 -41.04 -16.93 -0.99
N THR A 571 -39.71 -17.04 -1.02
CA THR A 571 -39.01 -18.27 -1.45
C THR A 571 -37.82 -18.69 -0.57
N ASP A 572 -37.39 -17.89 0.39
CA ASP A 572 -36.16 -18.08 1.18
C ASP A 572 -34.89 -18.22 0.29
N LEU A 573 -34.89 -17.60 -0.90
CA LEU A 573 -33.77 -17.60 -1.85
C LEU A 573 -33.09 -16.23 -1.94
N TYR A 574 -31.77 -16.26 -2.12
CA TYR A 574 -30.91 -15.11 -2.32
C TYR A 574 -30.81 -14.68 -3.79
N THR A 575 -30.71 -13.36 -3.98
CA THR A 575 -30.14 -12.74 -5.18
C THR A 575 -28.86 -12.00 -4.78
N LEU A 576 -27.79 -12.18 -5.54
CA LEU A 576 -26.50 -11.51 -5.36
C LEU A 576 -26.23 -10.59 -6.54
N GLU A 577 -25.79 -9.37 -6.29
CA GLU A 577 -25.32 -8.39 -7.27
C GLU A 577 -23.87 -8.00 -6.95
N PHE A 578 -23.01 -7.99 -7.97
CA PHE A 578 -21.59 -7.65 -7.85
C PHE A 578 -21.28 -6.41 -8.68
N TYR A 579 -20.44 -5.52 -8.15
CA TYR A 579 -20.03 -4.27 -8.78
C TYR A 579 -18.50 -4.15 -8.72
N GLN A 580 -17.85 -4.11 -9.89
CA GLN A 580 -16.42 -3.81 -9.97
C GLN A 580 -16.13 -2.42 -9.41
N LEU A 581 -15.07 -2.30 -8.62
CA LEU A 581 -14.56 -1.04 -8.10
C LEU A 581 -13.33 -0.55 -8.88
N PRO A 582 -13.01 0.76 -8.85
CA PRO A 582 -13.85 1.86 -8.33
C PRO A 582 -15.09 2.09 -9.22
N LEU A 583 -16.15 2.64 -8.62
CA LEU A 583 -17.43 2.87 -9.27
C LEU A 583 -17.33 4.00 -10.32
N SER A 584 -16.71 5.12 -9.95
CA SER A 584 -16.30 6.24 -10.81
C SER A 584 -14.79 6.28 -11.04
N LYS A 585 -14.37 6.82 -12.20
CA LYS A 585 -12.97 7.05 -12.54
C LYS A 585 -12.76 8.06 -13.65
N PHE A 586 -11.60 8.72 -13.61
CA PHE A 586 -11.24 9.86 -14.44
C PHE A 586 -12.29 10.98 -14.30
N GLU A 587 -12.58 11.39 -13.05
CA GLU A 587 -13.54 12.45 -12.68
C GLU A 587 -13.32 13.74 -13.50
N ALA A 588 -12.06 14.11 -13.75
CA ALA A 588 -11.70 15.26 -14.59
C ALA A 588 -12.12 15.09 -16.08
N GLY A 589 -12.36 13.87 -16.54
CA GLY A 589 -12.95 13.53 -17.84
C GLY A 589 -12.02 12.82 -18.83
N GLY A 590 -12.44 12.77 -20.10
CA GLY A 590 -11.70 12.12 -21.19
C GLY A 590 -12.19 10.71 -21.53
N ASP A 591 -12.01 10.28 -22.78
CA ASP A 591 -12.48 8.99 -23.31
C ASP A 591 -11.34 8.07 -23.81
N GLY A 592 -10.10 8.37 -23.41
CA GLY A 592 -8.91 7.61 -23.77
C GLY A 592 -8.41 7.81 -25.21
N THR A 593 -9.04 8.67 -26.01
CA THR A 593 -8.59 8.94 -27.39
C THR A 593 -7.54 10.05 -27.47
N GLU A 594 -6.74 10.06 -28.54
CA GLU A 594 -5.73 11.11 -28.81
C GLU A 594 -6.33 12.54 -28.76
N GLN A 595 -7.61 12.70 -29.12
CA GLN A 595 -8.30 13.99 -29.14
C GLN A 595 -8.92 14.37 -27.78
N ASN A 596 -9.13 13.40 -26.89
CA ASN A 596 -9.81 13.55 -25.61
C ASN A 596 -9.24 12.52 -24.59
N PRO A 597 -7.96 12.63 -24.21
CA PRO A 597 -7.29 11.65 -23.35
C PRO A 597 -7.94 11.60 -21.97
N TYR A 598 -7.92 10.43 -21.33
CA TYR A 598 -8.29 10.30 -19.92
C TYR A 598 -7.47 11.26 -19.07
N LEU A 599 -8.15 12.00 -18.19
CA LEU A 599 -7.58 13.04 -17.36
C LEU A 599 -7.35 12.48 -15.96
N ILE A 600 -6.08 12.42 -15.56
CA ILE A 600 -5.64 11.85 -14.30
C ILE A 600 -5.51 12.98 -13.28
N SER A 601 -6.24 12.86 -12.17
CA SER A 601 -6.48 13.89 -11.15
C SER A 601 -5.84 13.55 -9.81
N SER A 602 -5.66 12.26 -9.56
CA SER A 602 -5.38 11.63 -8.26
C SER A 602 -4.44 10.41 -8.43
N ALA A 603 -4.04 9.77 -7.32
CA ALA A 603 -3.31 8.49 -7.38
C ALA A 603 -4.19 7.33 -7.89
N GLY A 604 -5.47 7.27 -7.49
CA GLY A 604 -6.42 6.25 -7.96
C GLY A 604 -6.65 6.28 -9.48
N ASP A 605 -6.80 7.48 -10.07
CA ASP A 605 -6.86 7.65 -11.53
C ASP A 605 -5.61 7.04 -12.22
N LEU A 606 -4.44 7.13 -11.58
CA LEU A 606 -3.19 6.61 -12.14
C LEU A 606 -3.11 5.08 -12.02
N GLU A 607 -3.63 4.46 -10.96
CA GLU A 607 -3.77 3.00 -10.88
C GLU A 607 -4.70 2.46 -11.98
N GLN A 608 -5.77 3.19 -12.31
CA GLN A 608 -6.69 2.83 -13.40
C GLN A 608 -6.05 2.83 -14.81
N VAL A 609 -4.81 3.31 -14.97
CA VAL A 609 -4.05 3.14 -16.23
C VAL A 609 -3.76 1.68 -16.54
N ALA A 610 -3.65 0.80 -15.53
CA ALA A 610 -3.46 -0.64 -15.73
C ALA A 610 -4.65 -1.31 -16.47
N ASN A 611 -5.84 -0.69 -16.44
CA ASN A 611 -7.07 -1.24 -17.02
C ASN A 611 -7.30 -0.88 -18.50
N ASP A 612 -6.59 0.10 -19.07
CA ASP A 612 -6.52 0.33 -20.53
C ASP A 612 -5.12 0.87 -20.95
N PRO A 613 -4.04 0.09 -20.78
CA PRO A 613 -2.65 0.56 -20.88
C PRO A 613 -2.19 0.92 -22.31
N MET A 614 -3.13 0.97 -23.26
CA MET A 614 -2.95 1.37 -24.66
C MET A 614 -3.61 2.73 -24.98
N ALA A 615 -4.38 3.28 -24.06
CA ALA A 615 -5.10 4.54 -24.24
C ALA A 615 -4.20 5.79 -24.15
N TYR A 616 -4.81 6.94 -24.42
CA TYR A 616 -4.20 8.26 -24.27
C TYR A 616 -4.61 8.88 -22.94
N TYR A 617 -3.62 9.38 -22.21
CA TYR A 617 -3.71 9.91 -20.86
C TYR A 617 -3.03 11.27 -20.77
N ALA A 618 -3.50 12.11 -19.85
CA ALA A 618 -2.78 13.31 -19.46
C ALA A 618 -3.08 13.69 -18.01
N LEU A 619 -2.07 14.16 -17.28
CA LEU A 619 -2.28 14.71 -15.94
C LEU A 619 -3.12 15.99 -16.03
N ALA A 620 -4.05 16.16 -15.09
CA ALA A 620 -4.92 17.32 -14.92
C ALA A 620 -4.65 18.09 -13.62
N ASN A 621 -4.02 17.43 -12.65
CA ASN A 621 -3.52 17.99 -11.40
C ASN A 621 -2.11 17.43 -11.12
N ASP A 622 -1.44 17.93 -10.07
CA ASP A 622 -0.36 17.20 -9.44
C ASP A 622 -0.91 15.99 -8.69
N ILE A 623 -0.17 14.88 -8.72
CA ILE A 623 -0.52 13.64 -8.03
C ILE A 623 0.35 13.51 -6.78
N ASP A 624 -0.25 13.31 -5.62
CA ASP A 624 0.48 12.88 -4.41
C ASP A 624 0.23 11.40 -4.14
N MET A 625 1.28 10.69 -3.70
CA MET A 625 1.22 9.26 -3.36
C MET A 625 1.51 8.99 -1.88
N THR A 626 1.46 10.05 -1.07
CA THR A 626 1.68 9.98 0.39
C THR A 626 0.71 9.02 1.05
N ASP A 627 -0.58 9.16 0.77
CA ASP A 627 -1.67 8.43 1.44
C ASP A 627 -2.06 7.11 0.75
N LEU A 628 -1.28 6.67 -0.25
CA LEU A 628 -1.35 5.28 -0.72
C LEU A 628 -0.92 4.34 0.42
N ALA A 629 -1.82 3.43 0.81
CA ALA A 629 -1.70 2.52 1.94
C ALA A 629 -0.50 1.54 1.91
N GLY A 630 0.35 1.56 0.88
CA GLY A 630 1.49 0.65 0.75
C GLY A 630 2.53 1.06 -0.31
N SER A 631 3.06 0.06 -1.02
CA SER A 631 3.85 0.26 -2.23
C SER A 631 2.94 0.60 -3.40
N TRP A 632 3.41 1.46 -4.30
CA TRP A 632 2.84 1.64 -5.62
C TRP A 632 2.76 0.29 -6.36
N ASN A 633 1.61 0.03 -6.99
CA ASN A 633 1.36 -1.15 -7.81
C ASN A 633 1.92 -0.90 -9.23
N VAL A 634 3.13 -1.42 -9.50
CA VAL A 634 3.83 -1.23 -10.78
C VAL A 634 2.96 -1.68 -11.96
N ILE A 635 2.54 -0.73 -12.81
CA ILE A 635 1.75 -1.02 -14.03
C ILE A 635 2.60 -1.90 -14.96
N PRO A 636 2.27 -3.18 -15.20
CA PRO A 636 3.26 -4.13 -15.74
C PRO A 636 3.79 -3.76 -17.13
N THR A 637 2.89 -3.33 -18.03
CA THR A 637 3.22 -2.92 -19.40
C THR A 637 2.35 -1.74 -19.82
N PHE A 638 2.94 -0.72 -20.45
CA PHE A 638 2.24 0.45 -20.99
C PHE A 638 2.65 0.72 -22.45
N GLY A 639 1.69 0.57 -23.37
CA GLY A 639 1.84 0.90 -24.79
C GLY A 639 1.20 2.24 -25.19
N GLY A 640 0.52 2.88 -24.24
CA GLY A 640 -0.25 4.12 -24.44
C GLY A 640 0.59 5.38 -24.54
N HIS A 641 -0.09 6.52 -24.36
CA HIS A 641 0.50 7.86 -24.45
C HIS A 641 0.16 8.67 -23.20
N LEU A 642 1.16 9.14 -22.44
CA LEU A 642 0.99 9.95 -21.24
C LEU A 642 1.65 11.34 -21.41
N ASP A 643 0.86 12.40 -21.39
CA ASP A 643 1.35 13.79 -21.32
C ASP A 643 1.12 14.37 -19.92
N GLY A 644 2.18 14.46 -19.12
CA GLY A 644 2.11 15.01 -17.77
C GLY A 644 1.86 16.51 -17.70
N ARG A 645 1.89 17.24 -18.84
CA ARG A 645 1.66 18.69 -18.94
C ARG A 645 2.56 19.58 -18.02
N ASN A 646 3.60 19.02 -17.42
CA ASN A 646 4.49 19.54 -16.38
C ASN A 646 3.88 19.60 -14.96
N PHE A 647 2.82 18.82 -14.69
CA PHE A 647 2.42 18.46 -13.32
C PHE A 647 3.41 17.47 -12.69
N ALA A 648 3.38 17.36 -11.37
CA ALA A 648 4.21 16.48 -10.58
C ALA A 648 3.52 15.14 -10.23
N ILE A 649 4.33 14.09 -10.06
CA ILE A 649 4.01 12.90 -9.28
C ILE A 649 4.95 12.91 -8.07
N LYS A 650 4.38 13.03 -6.88
CA LYS A 650 5.10 13.25 -5.60
C LYS A 650 5.08 11.98 -4.75
N ASN A 651 6.13 11.76 -3.96
CA ASN A 651 6.19 10.77 -2.87
C ASN A 651 5.98 9.29 -3.28
N MET A 652 6.14 8.96 -4.57
CA MET A 652 6.01 7.61 -5.10
C MET A 652 6.99 6.64 -4.41
N TYR A 653 6.45 5.64 -3.72
CA TYR A 653 7.22 4.62 -3.00
C TYR A 653 7.02 3.25 -3.64
N ILE A 654 8.11 2.56 -3.99
CA ILE A 654 8.08 1.22 -4.58
C ILE A 654 8.95 0.26 -3.75
N ASN A 655 8.34 -0.81 -3.26
CA ASN A 655 8.99 -1.96 -2.67
C ASN A 655 8.26 -3.22 -3.18
N THR A 656 8.85 -3.92 -4.15
CA THR A 656 8.20 -5.03 -4.89
C THR A 656 9.21 -6.09 -5.32
N ASN A 657 8.75 -7.33 -5.52
CA ASN A 657 9.56 -8.42 -6.07
C ASN A 657 9.52 -8.52 -7.62
N SER A 658 8.83 -7.60 -8.32
CA SER A 658 8.74 -7.60 -9.80
C SER A 658 10.10 -7.51 -10.50
N ASP A 659 10.32 -8.32 -11.54
CA ASP A 659 11.47 -8.25 -12.46
C ASP A 659 11.74 -6.84 -13.02
N TYR A 660 10.67 -6.06 -13.19
CA TYR A 660 10.68 -4.71 -13.75
C TYR A 660 10.08 -3.73 -12.74
N CYS A 661 10.83 -2.69 -12.37
CA CYS A 661 10.50 -1.79 -11.27
C CYS A 661 10.55 -0.31 -11.72
N GLY A 662 9.47 0.44 -11.44
CA GLY A 662 9.26 1.84 -11.81
C GLY A 662 7.79 2.22 -11.70
N LEU A 663 7.39 3.42 -12.15
CA LEU A 663 5.97 3.74 -12.36
C LEU A 663 5.31 2.69 -13.28
N PHE A 664 6.02 2.34 -14.35
CA PHE A 664 5.71 1.23 -15.24
C PHE A 664 6.77 0.10 -15.12
N GLY A 665 6.38 -1.14 -15.35
CA GLY A 665 7.34 -2.24 -15.54
C GLY A 665 8.04 -2.07 -16.89
N MET A 666 7.27 -2.12 -17.97
CA MET A 666 7.75 -1.98 -19.34
C MET A 666 6.98 -0.91 -20.12
N LEU A 667 7.69 0.02 -20.76
CA LEU A 667 7.15 0.84 -21.85
C LEU A 667 7.25 0.04 -23.17
N ASP A 668 6.11 -0.28 -23.77
CA ASP A 668 6.03 -1.11 -24.99
C ASP A 668 6.19 -0.28 -26.29
N ALA A 669 6.19 -0.94 -27.43
CA ALA A 669 6.47 -0.37 -28.74
C ALA A 669 5.51 0.77 -29.13
N GLU A 670 6.07 1.86 -29.65
CA GLU A 670 5.38 3.10 -30.03
C GLU A 670 4.79 3.92 -28.85
N SER A 671 4.96 3.49 -27.60
CA SER A 671 4.51 4.26 -26.42
C SER A 671 5.22 5.62 -26.29
N SER A 672 4.55 6.57 -25.63
CA SER A 672 5.07 7.92 -25.44
C SER A 672 4.78 8.45 -24.03
N VAL A 673 5.83 8.85 -23.30
CA VAL A 673 5.69 9.49 -21.98
C VAL A 673 6.47 10.79 -21.96
N LYS A 674 5.86 11.90 -21.54
CA LYS A 674 6.48 13.22 -21.60
C LYS A 674 5.93 14.19 -20.56
N ASN A 675 6.72 15.25 -20.28
CA ASN A 675 6.30 16.39 -19.47
C ASN A 675 5.86 16.02 -18.03
N ILE A 676 6.55 15.08 -17.36
CA ILE A 676 6.27 14.72 -15.96
C ILE A 676 7.39 15.25 -15.08
N VAL A 677 7.04 15.80 -13.92
CA VAL A 677 7.99 16.02 -12.82
C VAL A 677 7.82 14.88 -11.81
N PHE A 678 8.90 14.27 -11.33
CA PHE A 678 8.87 13.35 -10.19
C PHE A 678 9.58 14.01 -9.01
N ILE A 679 8.95 13.98 -7.83
CA ILE A 679 9.44 14.63 -6.61
C ILE A 679 9.51 13.60 -5.48
N ASP A 680 10.68 13.47 -4.87
CA ASP A 680 10.97 12.57 -3.75
C ASP A 680 10.58 11.08 -3.96
N PRO A 681 10.71 10.46 -5.16
CA PRO A 681 10.40 9.05 -5.33
C PRO A 681 11.45 8.15 -4.66
N VAL A 682 10.99 7.06 -4.05
CA VAL A 682 11.81 6.08 -3.31
C VAL A 682 11.59 4.69 -3.85
N ILE A 683 12.67 3.99 -4.20
CA ILE A 683 12.66 2.59 -4.64
C ILE A 683 13.57 1.77 -3.73
N GLU A 684 13.00 0.77 -3.06
CA GLU A 684 13.71 -0.24 -2.29
C GLU A 684 13.85 -1.51 -3.11
N MET A 685 15.10 -1.92 -3.37
CA MET A 685 15.43 -2.93 -4.38
C MET A 685 15.70 -4.31 -3.79
N HIS A 686 14.89 -5.27 -4.22
CA HIS A 686 15.00 -6.69 -3.96
C HIS A 686 15.92 -7.42 -4.96
N PRO A 687 16.41 -8.63 -4.60
CA PRO A 687 17.22 -9.47 -5.48
C PRO A 687 16.65 -9.79 -6.86
N SER A 688 15.33 -9.68 -7.06
CA SER A 688 14.64 -10.01 -8.31
C SER A 688 14.42 -8.83 -9.25
N ASN A 689 14.60 -7.57 -8.84
CA ASN A 689 14.31 -6.39 -9.68
C ASN A 689 15.36 -6.19 -10.81
N TYR A 690 15.43 -7.10 -11.78
CA TYR A 690 16.45 -7.12 -12.85
C TYR A 690 16.60 -5.79 -13.57
N TYR A 691 15.53 -5.03 -13.75
CA TYR A 691 15.56 -3.70 -14.36
C TYR A 691 14.77 -2.68 -13.55
N THR A 692 15.42 -1.61 -13.10
CA THR A 692 14.83 -0.59 -12.22
C THR A 692 15.08 0.81 -12.75
N GLY A 693 14.03 1.64 -12.76
CA GLY A 693 14.12 3.09 -12.95
C GLY A 693 12.81 3.80 -12.66
N VAL A 694 12.89 5.05 -12.20
CA VAL A 694 11.71 5.79 -11.67
C VAL A 694 10.55 5.84 -12.65
N LEU A 695 10.81 6.08 -13.94
CA LEU A 695 9.74 6.01 -14.95
C LEU A 695 9.42 4.56 -15.33
N ALA A 696 10.43 3.75 -15.64
CA ALA A 696 10.21 2.34 -15.96
C ALA A 696 11.40 1.41 -15.69
N GLY A 697 11.11 0.14 -15.47
CA GLY A 697 12.13 -0.91 -15.50
C GLY A 697 12.75 -1.07 -16.88
N MET A 698 11.93 -1.25 -17.92
CA MET A 698 12.37 -1.41 -19.31
C MET A 698 11.60 -0.49 -20.28
N SER A 699 12.20 -0.17 -21.43
CA SER A 699 11.50 0.42 -22.56
C SER A 699 11.90 -0.21 -23.89
N MET A 700 10.93 -0.36 -24.80
CA MET A 700 11.15 -0.86 -26.16
C MET A 700 10.50 0.07 -27.17
N LYS A 701 11.30 0.69 -28.06
CA LYS A 701 10.81 1.58 -29.13
C LYS A 701 9.93 2.75 -28.64
N SER A 702 10.14 3.17 -27.41
CA SER A 702 9.35 4.19 -26.72
C SER A 702 9.93 5.59 -26.93
N THR A 703 9.11 6.63 -26.74
CA THR A 703 9.56 8.03 -26.73
C THR A 703 9.41 8.62 -25.33
N VAL A 704 10.51 9.05 -24.73
CA VAL A 704 10.56 9.71 -23.42
C VAL A 704 11.17 11.09 -23.55
N ASP A 705 10.41 12.16 -23.28
CA ASP A 705 10.89 13.55 -23.43
C ASP A 705 10.48 14.47 -22.27
N ASN A 706 11.40 15.34 -21.83
CA ASN A 706 11.13 16.39 -20.82
C ASN A 706 10.56 15.80 -19.49
N ILE A 707 11.18 14.72 -19.00
CA ILE A 707 10.94 14.13 -17.67
C ILE A 707 11.96 14.72 -16.67
N HIS A 708 11.49 15.17 -15.51
CA HIS A 708 12.34 15.87 -14.53
C HIS A 708 12.19 15.27 -13.13
N ILE A 709 13.21 14.57 -12.68
CA ILE A 709 13.24 13.87 -11.40
C ILE A 709 14.04 14.68 -10.38
N PHE A 710 13.56 14.79 -9.14
CA PHE A 710 14.21 15.47 -8.03
C PHE A 710 14.23 14.59 -6.77
N ASN A 711 15.31 14.66 -5.99
CA ASN A 711 15.49 13.99 -4.69
C ASN A 711 15.35 12.45 -4.67
N ALA A 712 15.34 11.79 -5.84
CA ALA A 712 15.08 10.35 -5.94
C ALA A 712 16.06 9.51 -5.12
N LYS A 713 15.56 8.40 -4.56
CA LYS A 713 16.37 7.41 -3.83
C LYS A 713 16.14 6.03 -4.42
N ILE A 714 17.21 5.37 -4.85
CA ILE A 714 17.19 3.97 -5.30
C ILE A 714 18.21 3.22 -4.44
N ILE A 715 17.74 2.31 -3.58
CA ILE A 715 18.53 1.74 -2.49
C ILE A 715 18.44 0.21 -2.53
N GLY A 716 19.59 -0.49 -2.42
CA GLY A 716 19.65 -1.95 -2.33
C GLY A 716 20.13 -2.63 -3.61
N GLY A 717 19.62 -3.84 -3.88
CA GLY A 717 20.00 -4.64 -5.04
C GLY A 717 21.36 -5.36 -4.96
N ASN A 718 21.61 -6.21 -5.95
CA ASN A 718 22.73 -7.13 -6.08
C ASN A 718 23.24 -7.21 -7.54
N ASN A 719 24.23 -8.06 -7.79
CA ASN A 719 24.90 -8.27 -9.08
C ASN A 719 24.01 -8.53 -10.31
N GLY A 720 22.73 -8.88 -10.15
CA GLY A 720 21.76 -9.09 -11.23
C GLY A 720 20.91 -7.87 -11.59
N ASN A 721 20.88 -6.83 -10.74
CA ASN A 721 20.03 -5.67 -10.93
C ASN A 721 20.69 -4.60 -11.82
N THR A 722 19.98 -4.17 -12.87
CA THR A 722 20.32 -3.06 -13.79
C THR A 722 19.56 -1.80 -13.38
N ILE A 723 20.23 -0.66 -13.19
CA ILE A 723 19.62 0.54 -12.59
C ILE A 723 19.80 1.76 -13.49
N GLY A 724 18.68 2.41 -13.82
CA GLY A 724 18.64 3.69 -14.52
C GLY A 724 17.87 4.74 -13.72
N GLY A 725 18.41 5.95 -13.55
CA GLY A 725 17.68 7.02 -12.87
C GLY A 725 16.32 7.37 -13.51
N VAL A 726 16.16 7.12 -14.83
CA VAL A 726 14.88 7.24 -15.55
C VAL A 726 14.35 5.86 -15.99
N ILE A 727 15.16 5.07 -16.73
CA ILE A 727 14.77 3.75 -17.25
C ILE A 727 15.89 2.71 -17.03
N GLY A 728 15.59 1.55 -16.44
CA GLY A 728 16.56 0.46 -16.24
C GLY A 728 17.26 -0.01 -17.54
N GLU A 729 16.54 -0.66 -18.45
CA GLU A 729 17.03 -0.96 -19.82
C GLU A 729 16.22 -0.25 -20.90
N ALA A 730 16.91 0.54 -21.75
CA ALA A 730 16.30 1.23 -22.88
C ALA A 730 16.69 0.59 -24.22
N ASN A 731 15.75 -0.11 -24.87
CA ASN A 731 16.02 -1.01 -26.00
C ASN A 731 15.26 -0.61 -27.30
N TYR A 732 15.68 -1.20 -28.42
CA TYR A 732 15.03 -1.24 -29.73
C TYR A 732 14.49 0.11 -30.24
N TYR A 733 15.40 1.03 -30.56
CA TYR A 733 15.08 2.40 -31.02
C TYR A 733 14.33 3.27 -30.00
N THR A 734 14.43 2.99 -28.69
CA THR A 734 13.97 3.94 -27.66
C THR A 734 14.66 5.28 -27.84
N THR A 735 13.94 6.38 -27.60
CA THR A 735 14.53 7.73 -27.51
C THR A 735 14.25 8.34 -26.14
N ILE A 736 15.31 8.84 -25.48
CA ILE A 736 15.23 9.58 -24.22
C ILE A 736 15.83 10.97 -24.45
N THR A 737 15.03 12.02 -24.33
CA THR A 737 15.47 13.39 -24.61
C THR A 737 15.03 14.41 -23.57
N SER A 738 15.78 15.51 -23.46
CA SER A 738 15.45 16.67 -22.61
C SER A 738 15.27 16.36 -21.11
N CYS A 739 15.62 15.17 -20.63
CA CYS A 739 15.34 14.73 -19.26
C CYS A 739 16.38 15.24 -18.26
N SER A 740 16.01 15.36 -16.99
CA SER A 740 16.96 15.62 -15.90
C SER A 740 16.71 14.75 -14.69
N VAL A 741 17.77 14.28 -14.05
CA VAL A 741 17.72 13.64 -12.73
C VAL A 741 18.58 14.45 -11.78
N ASN A 742 17.95 15.10 -10.81
CA ASN A 742 18.59 16.11 -9.95
C ASN A 742 18.63 15.63 -8.49
N ASP A 743 19.78 15.83 -7.84
CA ASP A 743 19.99 15.53 -6.41
C ASP A 743 19.62 14.08 -6.02
N ILE A 744 19.84 13.12 -6.93
CA ILE A 744 19.54 11.67 -6.78
C ILE A 744 20.58 10.91 -5.97
N ILE A 745 20.11 9.98 -5.13
CA ILE A 745 20.93 8.99 -4.43
C ILE A 745 20.65 7.60 -5.02
N ILE A 746 21.64 7.00 -5.67
CA ILE A 746 21.66 5.56 -5.97
C ILE A 746 22.68 4.93 -5.02
N ASP A 747 22.23 4.08 -4.10
CA ASP A 747 23.10 3.31 -3.20
C ASP A 747 22.85 1.81 -3.37
N ALA A 748 23.56 1.26 -4.36
CA ALA A 748 23.42 -0.11 -4.83
C ALA A 748 24.79 -0.77 -5.03
N PRO A 749 25.65 -0.89 -3.99
CA PRO A 749 27.09 -1.18 -4.10
C PRO A 749 27.47 -2.54 -4.72
N GLN A 750 26.49 -3.38 -5.03
CA GLN A 750 26.65 -4.67 -5.72
C GLN A 750 25.98 -4.71 -7.11
N ALA A 751 25.11 -3.75 -7.44
CA ALA A 751 24.40 -3.68 -8.73
C ALA A 751 25.32 -3.37 -9.90
N ASN A 752 25.04 -3.97 -11.06
CA ASN A 752 25.86 -3.82 -12.26
C ASN A 752 25.05 -3.11 -13.35
N TYR A 753 25.72 -2.45 -14.29
CA TYR A 753 25.04 -1.66 -15.34
C TYR A 753 24.19 -0.54 -14.71
N VAL A 754 24.85 0.41 -14.05
CA VAL A 754 24.20 1.51 -13.31
C VAL A 754 24.44 2.84 -14.00
N GLY A 755 23.37 3.58 -14.30
CA GLY A 755 23.44 4.88 -14.97
C GLY A 755 22.46 5.92 -14.45
N GLY A 756 22.90 7.18 -14.37
CA GLY A 756 22.05 8.27 -13.89
C GLY A 756 20.82 8.58 -14.77
N ILE A 757 20.80 8.14 -16.03
CA ILE A 757 19.59 8.10 -16.88
C ILE A 757 19.16 6.66 -17.14
N SER A 758 20.08 5.77 -17.55
CA SER A 758 19.74 4.38 -17.89
C SER A 758 20.85 3.38 -17.61
N GLY A 759 20.51 2.17 -17.16
CA GLY A 759 21.48 1.14 -16.80
C GLY A 759 22.13 0.49 -18.02
N ASP A 760 21.33 -0.06 -18.94
CA ASP A 760 21.76 -0.60 -20.22
C ASP A 760 20.98 0.03 -21.38
N THR A 761 21.64 0.23 -22.52
CA THR A 761 21.03 0.76 -23.75
C THR A 761 21.32 -0.17 -24.92
N ARG A 762 20.27 -0.62 -25.61
CA ARG A 762 20.38 -1.66 -26.64
C ARG A 762 19.71 -1.29 -27.97
N THR A 763 20.26 -1.82 -29.05
CA THR A 763 19.63 -1.85 -30.38
C THR A 763 19.20 -0.48 -30.92
N THR A 764 20.15 0.43 -31.08
CA THR A 764 19.95 1.79 -31.66
C THR A 764 19.11 2.74 -30.79
N THR A 765 19.14 2.58 -29.47
CA THR A 765 18.59 3.56 -28.51
C THR A 765 19.37 4.88 -28.56
N VAL A 766 18.68 6.02 -28.39
CA VAL A 766 19.29 7.35 -28.39
C VAL A 766 18.97 8.08 -27.10
N ILE A 767 20.02 8.47 -26.37
CA ILE A 767 19.95 9.38 -25.21
C ILE A 767 20.58 10.70 -25.63
N ASN A 768 19.79 11.78 -25.67
CA ASN A 768 20.25 13.07 -26.17
C ASN A 768 19.76 14.25 -25.33
N GLY A 769 20.68 15.13 -24.93
CA GLY A 769 20.33 16.36 -24.22
C GLY A 769 19.80 16.13 -22.81
N CYS A 770 20.33 15.14 -22.08
CA CYS A 770 19.91 14.80 -20.72
C CYS A 770 20.90 15.30 -19.66
N TYR A 771 20.40 15.57 -18.45
CA TYR A 771 21.18 16.01 -17.28
C TYR A 771 21.12 15.01 -16.13
N VAL A 772 22.24 14.79 -15.44
CA VAL A 772 22.27 14.14 -14.13
C VAL A 772 23.17 14.96 -13.21
N GLY A 773 22.65 15.45 -12.09
CA GLY A 773 23.52 16.14 -11.13
C GLY A 773 22.85 17.14 -10.20
N ASN A 774 23.70 17.81 -9.44
CA ASN A 774 23.33 18.76 -8.40
C ASN A 774 22.69 20.04 -8.98
N LEU A 775 21.53 20.42 -8.44
CA LEU A 775 20.98 21.77 -8.64
C LEU A 775 21.30 22.68 -7.46
N HIS A 776 21.14 22.20 -6.22
CA HIS A 776 21.20 23.03 -5.01
C HIS A 776 22.08 22.46 -3.89
N SER A 777 22.56 21.21 -3.99
CA SER A 777 23.41 20.59 -2.96
C SER A 777 24.31 19.49 -3.52
N ASP A 778 25.43 19.17 -2.84
CA ASP A 778 26.35 18.08 -3.22
C ASP A 778 25.76 16.67 -2.95
N LYS A 779 24.47 16.45 -3.26
CA LYS A 779 23.72 15.22 -2.95
C LYS A 779 23.81 14.14 -4.02
N THR A 780 24.07 14.49 -5.28
CA THR A 780 23.99 13.51 -6.37
C THR A 780 25.11 12.49 -6.28
N SER A 781 24.77 11.28 -5.85
CA SER A 781 25.70 10.18 -5.61
C SER A 781 25.23 8.90 -6.27
N ILE A 782 26.15 8.23 -6.98
CA ILE A 782 25.93 6.92 -7.57
C ILE A 782 26.97 5.97 -6.99
N THR A 783 26.55 5.10 -6.06
CA THR A 783 27.37 4.03 -5.48
C THR A 783 26.92 2.69 -6.05
N ALA A 784 27.81 1.99 -6.75
CA ALA A 784 27.44 0.80 -7.53
C ALA A 784 28.51 -0.30 -7.55
N GLY A 785 28.17 -1.44 -8.14
CA GLY A 785 29.07 -2.54 -8.50
C GLY A 785 29.94 -2.21 -9.71
N THR A 786 29.72 -2.88 -10.85
CA THR A 786 30.51 -2.68 -12.08
C THR A 786 29.72 -1.97 -13.19
N ASP A 787 30.45 -1.40 -14.14
CA ASP A 787 29.88 -0.84 -15.38
C ASP A 787 28.95 0.34 -15.07
N VAL A 788 29.55 1.36 -14.44
CA VAL A 788 28.88 2.48 -13.78
C VAL A 788 29.10 3.77 -14.57
N GLY A 789 28.04 4.49 -14.94
CA GLY A 789 28.13 5.72 -15.73
C GLY A 789 27.31 6.89 -15.18
N GLY A 790 27.81 8.11 -15.38
CA GLY A 790 27.06 9.31 -15.02
C GLY A 790 25.74 9.50 -15.78
N ILE A 791 25.65 9.00 -17.03
CA ILE A 791 24.41 8.93 -17.83
C ILE A 791 23.99 7.47 -18.06
N VAL A 792 24.92 6.62 -18.51
CA VAL A 792 24.62 5.24 -18.92
C VAL A 792 25.60 4.22 -18.34
N GLY A 793 25.11 3.13 -17.76
CA GLY A 793 25.98 2.00 -17.37
C GLY A 793 26.65 1.36 -18.60
N VAL A 794 25.85 0.81 -19.53
CA VAL A 794 26.32 0.12 -20.74
C VAL A 794 25.71 0.69 -22.03
N THR A 795 26.52 0.81 -23.10
CA THR A 795 26.02 1.07 -24.47
C THR A 795 26.26 -0.11 -25.42
N GLY A 796 25.20 -0.87 -25.65
CA GLY A 796 25.12 -1.90 -26.69
C GLY A 796 24.97 -1.35 -28.11
N GLN A 797 24.58 -2.22 -29.05
CA GLN A 797 24.77 -1.98 -30.49
C GLN A 797 24.13 -0.68 -31.00
N LYS A 798 24.99 0.23 -31.52
CA LYS A 798 24.64 1.50 -32.16
C LYS A 798 23.85 2.48 -31.28
N CYS A 799 23.97 2.39 -29.96
CA CYS A 799 23.29 3.33 -29.07
C CYS A 799 24.08 4.64 -28.97
N ASP A 800 23.40 5.78 -29.04
CA ASP A 800 24.03 7.09 -29.10
C ASP A 800 23.74 7.90 -27.83
N VAL A 801 24.78 8.34 -27.12
CA VAL A 801 24.74 9.15 -25.90
C VAL A 801 25.36 10.52 -26.20
N THR A 802 24.51 11.53 -26.42
CA THR A 802 24.98 12.81 -26.98
C THR A 802 24.44 14.05 -26.30
N ASN A 803 25.22 15.13 -26.33
CA ASN A 803 24.87 16.43 -25.76
C ASN A 803 24.40 16.37 -24.28
N CYS A 804 24.85 15.42 -23.48
CA CYS A 804 24.46 15.27 -22.08
C CYS A 804 25.43 15.98 -21.13
N LYS A 805 24.97 16.34 -19.94
CA LYS A 805 25.81 16.91 -18.86
C LYS A 805 25.67 16.07 -17.58
N VAL A 806 26.78 15.80 -16.91
CA VAL A 806 26.83 15.14 -15.59
C VAL A 806 27.49 16.07 -14.57
N ASP A 807 27.02 16.06 -13.33
CA ASP A 807 27.72 16.58 -12.15
C ASP A 807 27.39 15.74 -10.89
N ALA A 808 28.15 14.67 -10.66
CA ALA A 808 27.82 13.63 -9.68
C ALA A 808 29.06 13.04 -8.98
N SER A 809 28.89 12.55 -7.76
CA SER A 809 29.89 11.72 -7.08
C SER A 809 29.67 10.25 -7.43
N ILE A 810 30.54 9.69 -8.29
CA ILE A 810 30.42 8.31 -8.79
C ILE A 810 31.42 7.40 -8.07
N VAL A 811 30.92 6.38 -7.40
CA VAL A 811 31.69 5.35 -6.69
C VAL A 811 31.32 3.99 -7.26
N GLY A 812 32.31 3.21 -7.69
CA GLY A 812 32.09 1.89 -8.24
C GLY A 812 33.24 0.93 -7.96
N GLN A 813 33.09 -0.33 -8.32
CA GLN A 813 34.15 -1.33 -8.22
C GLN A 813 35.15 -1.16 -9.37
N HIS A 814 34.71 -1.34 -10.63
CA HIS A 814 35.48 -1.10 -11.85
C HIS A 814 34.57 -0.87 -13.07
N ASN A 815 35.14 -0.46 -14.23
CA ASN A 815 34.43 -0.03 -15.44
C ASN A 815 33.57 1.22 -15.16
N ILE A 816 34.21 2.37 -14.92
CA ILE A 816 33.52 3.58 -14.44
C ILE A 816 33.76 4.76 -15.39
N GLY A 817 32.68 5.39 -15.86
CA GLY A 817 32.72 6.51 -16.78
C GLY A 817 31.97 7.74 -16.28
N GLY A 818 32.52 8.93 -16.47
CA GLY A 818 31.80 10.17 -16.19
C GLY A 818 30.53 10.37 -17.04
N ILE A 819 30.40 9.68 -18.18
CA ILE A 819 29.17 9.62 -19.00
C ILE A 819 28.72 8.16 -19.19
N VAL A 820 29.62 7.26 -19.65
CA VAL A 820 29.31 5.85 -19.96
C VAL A 820 30.25 4.88 -19.25
N GLY A 821 29.73 3.95 -18.44
CA GLY A 821 30.54 2.92 -17.78
C GLY A 821 31.29 2.02 -18.76
N ASN A 822 30.56 1.42 -19.70
CA ASN A 822 31.08 0.45 -20.66
C ASN A 822 30.45 0.61 -22.06
N SER A 823 31.26 0.98 -23.06
CA SER A 823 30.84 1.03 -24.45
C SER A 823 31.11 -0.29 -25.19
N SER A 824 30.32 -1.31 -24.84
CA SER A 824 30.46 -2.70 -25.28
C SER A 824 30.22 -2.94 -26.77
N SER A 825 29.69 -1.96 -27.51
CA SER A 825 29.47 -2.07 -28.96
C SER A 825 29.75 -0.77 -29.73
N ARG A 826 30.63 0.09 -29.20
CA ARG A 826 31.15 1.30 -29.86
C ARG A 826 30.07 2.25 -30.40
N GLY A 827 29.08 2.55 -29.56
CA GLY A 827 28.06 3.58 -29.81
C GLY A 827 28.62 5.01 -29.83
N THR A 828 27.86 5.99 -30.32
CA THR A 828 28.34 7.38 -30.37
C THR A 828 28.29 8.02 -28.99
N ILE A 829 29.43 8.45 -28.46
CA ILE A 829 29.52 9.24 -27.22
C ILE A 829 30.06 10.61 -27.63
N ALA A 830 29.18 11.61 -27.78
CA ALA A 830 29.60 12.89 -28.38
C ALA A 830 28.98 14.17 -27.79
N ASN A 831 29.78 15.24 -27.79
CA ASN A 831 29.43 16.56 -27.26
C ASN A 831 29.00 16.55 -25.76
N ASN A 832 29.45 15.59 -24.96
CA ASN A 832 29.05 15.50 -23.55
C ASN A 832 30.00 16.29 -22.63
N ILE A 833 29.52 16.71 -21.45
CA ILE A 833 30.31 17.41 -20.42
C ILE A 833 30.15 16.65 -19.08
N ALA A 834 31.25 16.28 -18.42
CA ALA A 834 31.20 15.54 -17.16
C ALA A 834 31.97 16.26 -16.03
N HIS A 835 31.25 16.63 -14.98
CA HIS A 835 31.76 17.23 -13.73
C HIS A 835 31.67 16.20 -12.58
N GLY A 836 31.79 16.65 -11.33
CA GLY A 836 31.73 15.80 -10.13
C GLY A 836 33.07 15.12 -9.79
N SER A 837 33.03 13.87 -9.33
CA SER A 837 34.22 13.08 -9.01
C SER A 837 33.99 11.58 -9.24
N ILE A 838 35.07 10.82 -9.44
CA ILE A 838 35.01 9.37 -9.69
C ILE A 838 35.97 8.61 -8.77
N VAL A 839 35.51 7.51 -8.17
CA VAL A 839 36.30 6.59 -7.34
C VAL A 839 36.05 5.13 -7.74
N ALA A 840 37.10 4.43 -8.19
CA ALA A 840 37.11 2.97 -8.24
C ALA A 840 37.63 2.37 -6.93
N GLN A 841 36.88 1.42 -6.38
CA GLN A 841 37.22 0.69 -5.17
C GLN A 841 38.11 -0.54 -5.46
N SER A 842 38.02 -1.13 -6.66
CA SER A 842 38.69 -2.38 -6.99
C SER A 842 39.31 -2.39 -8.40
N THR A 843 39.74 -3.57 -8.84
CA THR A 843 40.20 -3.83 -10.20
C THR A 843 39.65 -5.17 -10.65
N ASP A 844 39.40 -5.33 -11.95
CA ASP A 844 39.01 -6.59 -12.56
C ASP A 844 40.08 -7.69 -12.40
N LEU A 845 39.79 -8.90 -12.88
CA LEU A 845 40.69 -10.07 -12.84
C LEU A 845 42.01 -9.87 -13.61
N GLN A 846 42.12 -8.84 -14.45
CA GLN A 846 43.36 -8.47 -15.15
C GLN A 846 44.16 -7.41 -14.37
N GLY A 847 43.61 -6.84 -13.29
CA GLY A 847 44.23 -5.77 -12.52
C GLY A 847 43.99 -4.38 -13.12
N CYS A 848 42.86 -4.20 -13.80
CA CYS A 848 42.47 -2.96 -14.45
C CYS A 848 41.22 -2.38 -13.77
N ALA A 849 41.22 -1.08 -13.45
CA ALA A 849 40.03 -0.41 -12.87
C ALA A 849 39.09 0.16 -13.96
N ASN A 850 39.62 0.38 -15.18
CA ASN A 850 38.87 0.81 -16.36
C ASN A 850 38.06 2.10 -16.09
N VAL A 851 38.74 3.15 -15.61
CA VAL A 851 38.10 4.43 -15.20
C VAL A 851 38.47 5.58 -16.13
N GLY A 852 37.46 6.29 -16.65
CA GLY A 852 37.65 7.47 -17.48
C GLY A 852 36.65 8.60 -17.23
N GLY A 853 37.07 9.85 -17.43
CA GLY A 853 36.21 11.02 -17.24
C GLY A 853 35.02 11.10 -18.21
N ILE A 854 35.01 10.32 -19.29
CA ILE A 854 33.88 10.17 -20.21
C ILE A 854 33.44 8.71 -20.31
N CYS A 855 34.37 7.78 -20.55
CA CYS A 855 34.06 6.36 -20.74
C CYS A 855 34.97 5.46 -19.89
N GLY A 856 34.42 4.46 -19.19
CA GLY A 856 35.22 3.52 -18.40
C GLY A 856 35.95 2.52 -19.30
N TYR A 857 35.21 1.58 -19.88
CA TYR A 857 35.68 0.60 -20.85
C TYR A 857 35.17 0.94 -22.27
N PHE A 858 36.03 0.85 -23.29
CA PHE A 858 35.67 1.06 -24.70
C PHE A 858 36.07 -0.15 -25.56
N GLU A 859 35.08 -0.89 -26.07
CA GLU A 859 35.29 -2.14 -26.82
C GLU A 859 36.15 -1.92 -28.08
N ALA A 860 37.02 -2.86 -28.41
CA ALA A 860 38.00 -2.72 -29.48
C ALA A 860 37.39 -2.75 -30.89
N ASP A 861 37.92 -1.93 -31.81
CA ASP A 861 37.59 -2.03 -33.24
C ASP A 861 38.37 -3.18 -33.91
N TRP A 862 37.95 -4.42 -33.63
CA TRP A 862 38.46 -5.63 -34.27
C TRP A 862 38.34 -5.63 -35.80
N THR A 863 37.53 -4.74 -36.38
CA THR A 863 37.37 -4.58 -37.83
C THR A 863 38.30 -3.54 -38.45
N ALA A 864 38.99 -2.75 -37.62
CA ALA A 864 39.75 -1.56 -38.01
C ALA A 864 38.95 -0.60 -38.92
N SER A 865 37.66 -0.41 -38.63
CA SER A 865 36.77 0.47 -39.38
C SER A 865 37.25 1.93 -39.42
N GLY A 866 37.95 2.37 -38.37
CA GLY A 866 38.38 3.77 -38.20
C GLY A 866 37.23 4.72 -37.89
N SER A 867 36.08 4.20 -37.45
CA SER A 867 34.88 4.98 -37.13
C SER A 867 35.11 5.81 -35.86
N ILE A 868 35.07 7.13 -36.00
CA ILE A 868 35.13 8.07 -34.87
C ILE A 868 33.77 8.06 -34.16
N VAL A 869 33.74 7.59 -32.91
CA VAL A 869 32.51 7.42 -32.13
C VAL A 869 32.56 8.10 -30.75
N ILE A 870 33.74 8.19 -30.10
CA ILE A 870 33.91 9.01 -28.88
C ILE A 870 34.55 10.35 -29.28
N TYR A 871 33.76 11.43 -29.38
CA TYR A 871 34.29 12.70 -29.90
C TYR A 871 33.70 13.99 -29.31
N LYS A 872 34.52 15.05 -29.27
CA LYS A 872 34.15 16.41 -28.78
C LYS A 872 33.63 16.43 -27.33
N ASN A 873 33.96 15.44 -26.51
CA ASN A 873 33.54 15.40 -25.10
C ASN A 873 34.52 16.17 -24.20
N PHE A 874 34.01 16.64 -23.06
CA PHE A 874 34.73 17.45 -22.09
C PHE A 874 34.71 16.80 -20.70
N ALA A 875 35.86 16.28 -20.27
CA ALA A 875 36.08 15.85 -18.88
C ALA A 875 36.46 17.07 -18.03
N VAL A 876 35.70 17.29 -16.96
CA VAL A 876 35.76 18.49 -16.10
C VAL A 876 35.68 18.12 -14.61
N GLN A 877 35.75 16.82 -14.28
CA GLN A 877 35.75 16.34 -12.91
C GLN A 877 36.81 17.01 -12.03
N THR A 878 36.50 17.12 -10.75
CA THR A 878 37.45 17.51 -9.70
C THR A 878 38.55 16.46 -9.52
N SER A 879 38.18 15.18 -9.52
CA SER A 879 39.13 14.07 -9.45
C SER A 879 38.64 12.74 -10.03
N ILE A 880 39.60 11.92 -10.44
CA ILE A 880 39.47 10.49 -10.76
C ILE A 880 40.45 9.73 -9.87
N ASN A 881 39.95 8.80 -9.06
CA ASN A 881 40.75 8.03 -8.12
C ASN A 881 40.60 6.53 -8.39
N THR A 882 41.70 5.79 -8.42
CA THR A 882 41.77 4.36 -8.72
C THR A 882 42.74 3.64 -7.78
N PRO A 883 42.62 2.30 -7.59
CA PRO A 883 43.58 1.56 -6.78
C PRO A 883 45.00 1.66 -7.33
N ASN A 884 45.99 1.79 -6.44
CA ASN A 884 47.41 1.98 -6.78
C ASN A 884 48.03 0.89 -7.69
N ASN A 885 47.34 -0.24 -7.87
CA ASN A 885 47.73 -1.36 -8.74
C ASN A 885 47.02 -1.38 -10.10
N SER A 886 46.12 -0.44 -10.38
CA SER A 886 45.38 -0.38 -11.66
C SER A 886 46.31 -0.16 -12.85
N LYS A 887 46.11 -0.98 -13.90
CA LYS A 887 46.80 -0.85 -15.19
C LYS A 887 46.05 0.03 -16.20
N ALA A 888 44.81 0.42 -15.90
CA ALA A 888 43.88 1.06 -16.84
C ALA A 888 43.15 2.23 -16.18
N PHE A 889 43.45 3.45 -16.66
CA PHE A 889 42.73 4.69 -16.39
C PHE A 889 43.16 5.76 -17.41
N GLY A 890 42.37 6.82 -17.56
CA GLY A 890 42.70 8.00 -18.37
C GLY A 890 41.71 9.13 -18.15
N ARG A 891 42.06 10.38 -18.51
CA ARG A 891 41.15 11.52 -18.28
C ARG A 891 39.87 11.48 -19.12
N ILE A 892 39.86 10.82 -20.28
CA ILE A 892 38.69 10.63 -21.15
C ILE A 892 38.21 9.19 -21.12
N VAL A 893 39.09 8.23 -21.42
CA VAL A 893 38.76 6.80 -21.52
C VAL A 893 39.69 5.97 -20.64
N GLY A 894 39.11 5.06 -19.84
CA GLY A 894 39.87 4.22 -18.91
C GLY A 894 40.60 3.06 -19.57
N TRP A 895 39.89 2.28 -20.39
CA TRP A 895 40.43 1.13 -21.13
C TRP A 895 40.16 1.23 -22.63
N THR A 896 41.16 0.82 -23.42
CA THR A 896 41.11 0.70 -24.89
C THR A 896 41.98 -0.48 -25.33
N VAL A 897 41.81 -0.93 -26.58
CA VAL A 897 42.62 -2.01 -27.18
C VAL A 897 44.14 -1.83 -27.05
N ASP A 898 44.65 -0.59 -26.99
CA ASP A 898 46.08 -0.29 -26.79
C ASP A 898 46.69 -0.85 -25.49
N GLN A 899 45.86 -1.17 -24.50
CA GLN A 899 46.26 -1.75 -23.22
C GLN A 899 46.34 -3.29 -23.27
N THR A 900 45.96 -3.91 -24.40
CA THR A 900 46.00 -5.36 -24.62
C THR A 900 47.43 -5.89 -24.67
N GLN A 901 47.69 -7.03 -24.01
CA GLN A 901 48.96 -7.73 -24.11
C GLN A 901 48.90 -8.75 -25.24
N PHE A 902 49.58 -8.44 -26.35
CA PHE A 902 49.77 -9.31 -27.51
C PHE A 902 51.01 -10.21 -27.34
N GLU A 903 50.96 -11.46 -27.83
CA GLU A 903 52.09 -12.39 -27.82
C GLU A 903 53.20 -12.00 -28.83
N GLU A 904 54.39 -12.61 -28.70
CA GLU A 904 55.56 -12.31 -29.53
C GLU A 904 55.38 -12.81 -30.98
N GLY A 905 54.74 -11.99 -31.80
CA GLY A 905 54.52 -12.23 -33.23
C GLY A 905 53.15 -11.82 -33.76
N GLU A 906 52.24 -11.37 -32.89
CA GLU A 906 50.89 -10.95 -33.27
C GLU A 906 50.84 -9.53 -33.85
N ASP A 907 49.90 -9.30 -34.77
CA ASP A 907 49.61 -7.97 -35.32
C ASP A 907 48.88 -7.12 -34.27
N ARG A 908 49.50 -6.03 -33.84
CA ARG A 908 48.93 -5.10 -32.85
C ARG A 908 47.81 -4.26 -33.46
N ILE A 909 46.67 -4.23 -32.78
CA ILE A 909 45.58 -3.28 -33.03
C ILE A 909 45.84 -2.01 -32.20
N THR A 910 45.39 -0.86 -32.70
CA THR A 910 45.54 0.46 -32.04
C THR A 910 44.22 1.20 -32.07
N GLU A 911 43.85 1.90 -30.99
CA GLU A 911 42.59 2.64 -30.95
C GLU A 911 42.63 3.86 -31.89
N ASN A 912 41.55 4.07 -32.64
CA ASN A 912 41.45 5.10 -33.68
C ASN A 912 40.10 5.83 -33.71
N GLY A 913 39.11 5.39 -32.93
CA GLY A 913 37.74 5.92 -32.88
C GLY A 913 37.53 7.13 -31.96
N MET A 914 38.60 7.74 -31.47
CA MET A 914 38.58 8.92 -30.60
C MET A 914 39.05 10.18 -31.35
N ALA A 915 38.35 11.31 -31.19
CA ALA A 915 38.81 12.60 -31.74
C ALA A 915 38.20 13.83 -31.05
N GLY A 916 39.01 14.88 -30.87
CA GLY A 916 38.54 16.17 -30.39
C GLY A 916 38.10 16.19 -28.91
N ASN A 917 38.35 15.13 -28.15
CA ASN A 917 38.02 15.06 -26.72
C ASN A 917 39.01 15.90 -25.91
N ARG A 918 38.54 16.50 -24.81
CA ARG A 918 39.31 17.45 -24.00
C ARG A 918 39.11 17.22 -22.50
N ALA A 919 40.16 17.49 -21.73
CA ALA A 919 40.16 17.35 -20.29
C ALA A 919 40.65 18.64 -19.62
N SER A 920 40.04 19.00 -18.49
CA SER A 920 40.48 20.13 -17.67
C SER A 920 41.94 19.95 -17.25
N THR A 921 42.71 21.03 -17.35
CA THR A 921 44.07 21.13 -16.78
C THR A 921 44.10 21.05 -15.24
N GLU A 922 42.95 21.17 -14.59
CA GLU A 922 42.79 21.12 -13.13
C GLU A 922 42.32 19.73 -12.63
N LEU A 923 41.97 18.80 -13.54
CA LEU A 923 41.52 17.44 -13.19
C LEU A 923 42.65 16.64 -12.51
N LEU A 924 42.42 16.27 -11.25
CA LEU A 924 43.32 15.44 -10.46
C LEU A 924 43.09 13.94 -10.71
N VAL A 925 44.08 13.24 -11.25
CA VAL A 925 44.08 11.77 -11.36
C VAL A 925 45.00 11.21 -10.27
N ASN A 926 44.44 10.44 -9.33
CA ASN A 926 45.15 9.96 -8.14
C ASN A 926 45.92 11.09 -7.41
N GLY A 927 45.24 12.23 -7.21
CA GLY A 927 45.80 13.43 -6.57
C GLY A 927 46.84 14.20 -7.38
N SER A 928 47.06 13.87 -8.66
CA SER A 928 48.06 14.49 -9.54
C SER A 928 47.44 15.04 -10.82
N THR A 929 47.84 16.24 -11.25
CA THR A 929 47.45 16.79 -12.57
C THR A 929 48.15 16.03 -13.71
N ILE A 930 47.40 15.53 -14.68
CA ILE A 930 47.92 14.97 -15.94
C ILE A 930 47.73 16.01 -17.05
N THR A 931 48.62 16.03 -18.05
CA THR A 931 48.64 16.96 -19.20
C THR A 931 48.85 16.19 -20.51
N SER A 932 48.09 16.52 -21.56
CA SER A 932 48.24 15.95 -22.91
C SER A 932 47.71 16.92 -23.98
N ASP A 933 48.42 17.05 -25.10
CA ASP A 933 47.95 17.79 -26.28
C ASP A 933 47.09 16.92 -27.22
N ASP A 934 47.08 15.59 -27.04
CA ASP A 934 46.47 14.67 -28.01
C ASP A 934 44.98 14.41 -27.73
N MET A 935 44.14 15.16 -28.45
CA MET A 935 42.68 15.00 -28.49
C MET A 935 42.16 13.64 -29.03
N LYS A 936 43.05 12.71 -29.41
CA LYS A 936 42.72 11.31 -29.73
C LYS A 936 43.15 10.31 -28.65
N SER A 937 43.94 10.72 -27.67
CA SER A 937 44.43 9.85 -26.60
C SER A 937 43.34 9.54 -25.55
N THR A 938 43.58 8.51 -24.73
CA THR A 938 42.80 8.23 -23.51
C THR A 938 42.76 9.39 -22.52
N ASP A 939 43.71 10.34 -22.61
CA ASP A 939 43.76 11.54 -21.77
C ASP A 939 43.20 12.81 -22.44
N GLY A 940 42.90 12.79 -23.74
CA GLY A 940 42.38 13.94 -24.48
C GLY A 940 43.33 15.16 -24.53
N GLY A 941 42.85 16.26 -25.12
CA GLY A 941 43.62 17.52 -25.24
C GLY A 941 43.31 18.54 -24.14
N ASP A 942 44.34 19.05 -23.49
CA ASP A 942 44.29 20.04 -22.40
C ASP A 942 43.49 21.30 -22.76
N TYR A 943 42.65 21.77 -21.84
CA TYR A 943 42.06 23.10 -21.88
C TYR A 943 41.91 23.71 -20.47
N VAL A 944 41.74 25.03 -20.41
CA VAL A 944 41.45 25.78 -19.18
C VAL A 944 39.96 26.12 -19.18
N VAL A 945 39.22 25.62 -18.17
CA VAL A 945 37.75 25.76 -18.12
C VAL A 945 37.32 27.22 -18.08
N ALA A 946 38.01 28.04 -17.28
CA ALA A 946 37.77 29.48 -17.16
C ALA A 946 38.09 30.30 -18.44
N GLU A 947 38.72 29.70 -19.46
CA GLU A 947 38.97 30.34 -20.77
C GLU A 947 38.03 29.80 -21.88
N ALA A 948 37.19 28.80 -21.56
CA ALA A 948 36.33 28.09 -22.51
C ALA A 948 34.99 28.81 -22.75
N ASP A 949 35.00 29.85 -23.57
CA ASP A 949 33.79 30.64 -23.84
C ASP A 949 32.81 29.98 -24.85
N LYS A 950 31.69 30.67 -25.11
CA LYS A 950 30.68 30.25 -26.10
C LYS A 950 31.19 30.24 -27.55
N ALA A 951 32.29 30.93 -27.88
CA ALA A 951 32.92 30.79 -29.19
C ALA A 951 33.74 29.49 -29.25
N PHE A 952 34.55 29.20 -28.23
CA PHE A 952 35.29 27.95 -28.11
C PHE A 952 34.40 26.71 -28.24
N TYR A 953 33.32 26.59 -27.46
CA TYR A 953 32.42 25.42 -27.56
C TYR A 953 31.73 25.29 -28.93
N LYS A 954 31.52 26.40 -29.66
CA LYS A 954 30.99 26.36 -31.04
C LYS A 954 31.99 25.83 -32.07
N GLU A 955 33.30 25.98 -31.85
CA GLU A 955 34.31 25.31 -32.69
C GLU A 955 34.20 23.78 -32.56
N TYR A 956 33.70 23.31 -31.41
CA TYR A 956 33.36 21.91 -31.13
C TYR A 956 31.88 21.57 -31.44
N ASP A 957 31.18 22.35 -32.28
CA ASP A 957 29.81 22.08 -32.76
C ASP A 957 28.73 21.98 -31.65
N PHE A 958 28.97 22.59 -30.48
CA PHE A 958 27.93 22.76 -29.46
C PHE A 958 26.90 23.76 -29.98
N LYS A 959 25.66 23.28 -30.16
CA LYS A 959 24.57 24.05 -30.76
C LYS A 959 23.79 24.78 -29.67
N PHE A 960 24.01 26.09 -29.58
CA PHE A 960 23.38 26.94 -28.57
C PHE A 960 21.98 27.40 -28.98
N GLY A 961 20.98 27.26 -28.10
CA GLY A 961 19.59 27.62 -28.33
C GLY A 961 18.69 27.38 -27.12
N SER A 962 17.45 26.94 -27.38
CA SER A 962 16.37 26.85 -26.39
C SER A 962 15.47 25.62 -26.60
N LYS A 963 16.02 24.54 -27.16
CA LYS A 963 15.29 23.29 -27.51
C LYS A 963 16.27 22.17 -27.87
N ILE A 964 15.83 20.92 -27.84
CA ILE A 964 16.65 19.71 -28.09
C ILE A 964 17.51 19.72 -29.39
N SER A 965 17.10 20.45 -30.45
CA SER A 965 17.89 20.59 -31.69
C SER A 965 19.03 21.61 -31.62
N ASN A 966 19.05 22.46 -30.59
CA ASN A 966 20.14 23.33 -30.19
C ASN A 966 20.20 23.33 -28.64
N PRO A 967 20.65 22.22 -28.02
CA PRO A 967 20.30 21.90 -26.63
C PRO A 967 21.07 22.72 -25.58
N TRP A 968 22.11 23.46 -25.97
CA TRP A 968 23.00 24.17 -25.04
C TRP A 968 22.61 25.63 -24.82
N LYS A 969 22.87 26.18 -23.64
CA LYS A 969 22.79 27.62 -23.32
C LYS A 969 24.10 28.11 -22.69
N GLU A 970 24.20 29.43 -22.47
CA GLU A 970 25.28 29.99 -21.66
C GLU A 970 25.06 29.57 -20.20
N GLY A 971 26.15 29.16 -19.55
CA GLY A 971 26.20 28.72 -18.15
C GLY A 971 27.38 29.34 -17.42
N VAL A 972 27.49 29.11 -16.11
CA VAL A 972 28.44 29.86 -15.24
C VAL A 972 29.89 29.38 -15.41
N VAL A 973 30.11 28.07 -15.54
CA VAL A 973 31.45 27.45 -15.61
C VAL A 973 31.64 26.69 -16.93
N THR A 974 30.62 25.96 -17.36
CA THR A 974 30.52 25.34 -18.70
C THR A 974 29.15 25.68 -19.29
N PRO A 975 28.91 25.44 -20.59
CA PRO A 975 27.56 25.43 -21.14
C PRO A 975 26.63 24.52 -20.35
N ASP A 976 25.39 24.95 -20.20
CA ASP A 976 24.31 24.21 -19.55
C ASP A 976 23.27 23.77 -20.56
N LEU A 977 22.41 22.83 -20.21
CA LEU A 977 21.29 22.44 -21.07
C LEU A 977 20.15 23.46 -20.99
N TYR A 978 19.38 23.55 -22.07
CA TYR A 978 18.42 24.64 -22.28
C TYR A 978 17.33 24.74 -21.20
N PHE A 979 17.05 23.64 -20.49
CA PHE A 979 16.09 23.53 -19.39
C PHE A 979 16.72 23.60 -17.99
N TYR A 980 18.05 23.56 -17.86
CA TYR A 980 18.75 23.59 -16.56
C TYR A 980 18.53 24.95 -15.88
N GLY A 981 18.35 24.99 -14.55
CA GLY A 981 18.09 26.26 -13.84
C GLY A 981 16.81 26.99 -14.28
N LEU A 982 15.80 26.25 -14.75
CA LEU A 982 14.45 26.75 -14.98
C LEU A 982 13.51 26.06 -14.01
N ALA A 983 12.57 26.80 -13.42
CA ALA A 983 11.53 26.23 -12.58
C ALA A 983 10.77 25.11 -13.33
N LYS A 984 10.70 23.94 -12.70
CA LYS A 984 9.96 22.76 -13.15
C LYS A 984 8.72 22.52 -12.29
N TYR A 985 8.79 22.86 -11.01
CA TYR A 985 7.66 22.81 -10.09
C TYR A 985 7.57 24.09 -9.26
N MET A 986 6.36 24.48 -8.86
CA MET A 986 6.09 25.57 -7.92
C MET A 986 4.72 25.38 -7.27
N THR A 987 4.67 25.39 -5.94
CA THR A 987 3.41 25.43 -5.18
C THR A 987 3.54 26.32 -3.93
N LEU A 988 2.43 26.55 -3.23
CA LEU A 988 2.35 27.26 -1.95
C LEU A 988 1.74 26.33 -0.90
N ASP A 989 2.21 26.44 0.33
CA ASP A 989 1.60 25.81 1.51
C ASP A 989 0.16 26.26 1.75
N THR A 990 -0.18 27.52 1.43
CA THR A 990 -1.55 28.02 1.52
C THR A 990 -1.99 28.85 0.31
N GLN A 991 -3.20 28.53 -0.17
CA GLN A 991 -3.90 29.30 -1.20
C GLN A 991 -4.71 30.47 -0.63
N SER A 992 -4.91 30.58 0.69
CA SER A 992 -5.59 31.75 1.29
C SER A 992 -5.21 32.05 2.75
N ILE A 993 -5.19 33.34 3.08
CA ILE A 993 -4.92 33.88 4.42
C ILE A 993 -6.06 34.83 4.78
N ASN A 994 -6.62 34.65 5.99
CA ASN A 994 -7.56 35.60 6.60
C ASN A 994 -6.92 36.09 7.91
N ALA A 995 -6.45 37.34 7.94
CA ALA A 995 -5.52 37.82 8.96
C ALA A 995 -5.80 39.26 9.43
N LEU A 996 -5.09 39.66 10.49
CA LEU A 996 -5.32 40.91 11.23
C LEU A 996 -4.47 42.07 10.72
N GLU A 997 -5.04 43.28 10.65
CA GLU A 997 -4.27 44.51 10.41
C GLU A 997 -3.16 44.66 11.46
N GLY A 998 -1.90 44.69 11.00
CA GLY A 998 -0.71 44.71 11.84
C GLY A 998 -0.13 43.33 12.21
N SER A 999 -0.72 42.22 11.75
CA SER A 999 -0.10 40.89 11.84
C SER A 999 0.94 40.66 10.73
N THR A 1000 1.63 39.53 10.80
CA THR A 1000 2.57 39.10 9.76
C THR A 1000 2.50 37.59 9.68
N GLU A 1001 1.87 37.11 8.61
CA GLU A 1001 1.75 35.69 8.34
C GLU A 1001 2.95 35.20 7.54
N THR A 1002 3.15 33.88 7.46
CA THR A 1002 4.16 33.26 6.59
C THR A 1002 3.45 32.43 5.53
N ILE A 1003 3.94 32.51 4.29
CA ILE A 1003 3.69 31.49 3.25
C ILE A 1003 5.02 30.82 2.91
N ILE A 1004 5.01 29.51 2.70
CA ILE A 1004 6.14 28.74 2.19
C ILE A 1004 5.92 28.53 0.70
N VAL A 1005 6.90 28.94 -0.10
CA VAL A 1005 6.95 28.59 -1.51
C VAL A 1005 7.88 27.40 -1.70
N THR A 1006 7.34 26.28 -2.17
CA THR A 1006 8.12 25.14 -2.62
C THR A 1006 8.39 25.29 -4.11
N ILE A 1007 9.65 25.29 -4.52
CA ILE A 1007 10.09 25.44 -5.91
C ILE A 1007 11.16 24.40 -6.25
N TYR A 1008 11.06 23.76 -7.41
CA TYR A 1008 12.09 22.87 -7.94
C TYR A 1008 12.56 23.35 -9.31
N GLY A 1009 13.85 23.21 -9.60
CA GLY A 1009 14.47 23.56 -10.88
C GLY A 1009 15.15 24.94 -10.92
N THR A 1010 14.92 25.81 -9.92
CA THR A 1010 15.64 27.09 -9.73
C THR A 1010 15.37 27.67 -8.33
N ASP A 1011 16.29 28.51 -7.84
CA ASP A 1011 16.14 29.37 -6.67
C ASP A 1011 15.62 30.79 -7.02
N GLU A 1012 15.61 31.16 -8.31
CA GLU A 1012 15.12 32.46 -8.77
C GLU A 1012 13.58 32.57 -8.67
N ILE A 1013 13.08 33.35 -7.71
CA ILE A 1013 11.63 33.60 -7.54
C ILE A 1013 11.25 35.08 -7.34
N GLU A 1014 10.38 35.58 -8.22
CA GLU A 1014 9.68 36.86 -8.08
C GLU A 1014 8.44 36.66 -7.21
N ILE A 1015 8.18 37.58 -6.26
CA ILE A 1015 6.94 37.57 -5.47
C ILE A 1015 6.40 38.99 -5.40
N THR A 1016 5.11 39.17 -5.68
CA THR A 1016 4.44 40.47 -5.75
C THR A 1016 3.08 40.42 -5.05
N SER A 1017 2.60 41.57 -4.57
CA SER A 1017 1.22 41.75 -4.10
C SER A 1017 0.42 42.55 -5.12
N SER A 1018 -0.85 42.19 -5.33
CA SER A 1018 -1.76 42.99 -6.15
C SER A 1018 -2.17 44.31 -5.47
N ASP A 1019 -2.06 44.41 -4.15
CA ASP A 1019 -2.26 45.65 -3.38
C ASP A 1019 -1.35 45.68 -2.13
N GLU A 1020 -0.17 46.31 -2.28
CA GLU A 1020 0.78 46.53 -1.18
C GLU A 1020 0.24 47.44 -0.05
N THR A 1021 -0.95 48.04 -0.18
CA THR A 1021 -1.61 48.78 0.91
C THR A 1021 -2.45 47.89 1.81
N VAL A 1022 -2.84 46.70 1.34
CA VAL A 1022 -3.58 45.67 2.11
C VAL A 1022 -2.62 44.61 2.64
N ALA A 1023 -1.80 44.02 1.76
CA ALA A 1023 -0.83 42.98 2.12
C ALA A 1023 0.50 43.24 1.41
N LYS A 1024 1.59 43.33 2.17
CA LYS A 1024 2.93 43.67 1.68
C LYS A 1024 3.88 42.48 1.83
N VAL A 1025 4.60 42.16 0.76
CA VAL A 1025 5.68 41.16 0.79
C VAL A 1025 6.83 41.70 1.66
N GLY A 1026 7.20 40.93 2.68
CA GLY A 1026 8.24 41.23 3.66
C GLY A 1026 9.56 40.53 3.34
N THR A 1027 10.18 39.94 4.37
CA THR A 1027 11.42 39.17 4.25
C THR A 1027 11.19 37.81 3.59
N LYS A 1028 12.21 37.33 2.86
CA LYS A 1028 12.32 35.94 2.38
C LYS A 1028 13.44 35.24 3.15
N GLU A 1029 13.20 34.01 3.56
CA GLU A 1029 14.18 33.17 4.27
C GLU A 1029 14.11 31.74 3.71
N ALA A 1030 15.25 31.16 3.35
CA ALA A 1030 15.30 29.78 2.85
C ALA A 1030 15.21 28.82 4.05
N ILE A 1031 14.27 27.88 4.01
CA ILE A 1031 14.14 26.80 5.00
C ILE A 1031 15.13 25.69 4.64
N ASP A 1032 15.16 25.31 3.37
CA ASP A 1032 16.06 24.32 2.79
C ASP A 1032 16.44 24.69 1.34
N ALA A 1033 16.74 23.71 0.50
CA ALA A 1033 17.11 23.90 -0.90
C ALA A 1033 15.95 24.30 -1.83
N ASN A 1034 14.72 23.88 -1.49
CA ASN A 1034 13.53 23.98 -2.35
C ASN A 1034 12.41 24.82 -1.67
N ASN A 1035 12.41 24.92 -0.34
CA ASN A 1035 11.38 25.64 0.43
C ASN A 1035 11.85 27.02 0.91
N ILE A 1036 11.07 28.05 0.62
CA ILE A 1036 11.37 29.45 0.96
C ILE A 1036 10.19 30.07 1.73
N ALA A 1037 10.41 30.40 3.01
CA ALA A 1037 9.45 31.14 3.84
C ALA A 1037 9.41 32.62 3.46
N ILE A 1038 8.21 33.17 3.33
CA ILE A 1038 7.95 34.55 2.91
C ILE A 1038 7.01 35.20 3.93
N ALA A 1039 7.49 36.23 4.62
CA ALA A 1039 6.66 37.01 5.52
C ALA A 1039 5.71 37.92 4.73
N ILE A 1040 4.42 37.93 5.08
CA ILE A 1040 3.38 38.78 4.50
C ILE A 1040 2.84 39.73 5.57
N GLU A 1041 3.25 40.99 5.52
CA GLU A 1041 2.78 42.05 6.43
C GLU A 1041 1.36 42.48 6.05
N ILE A 1042 0.40 42.34 6.97
CA ILE A 1042 -0.99 42.78 6.75
C ILE A 1042 -1.10 44.24 7.20
N LEU A 1043 -1.43 45.16 6.28
CA LEU A 1043 -1.31 46.61 6.49
C LEU A 1043 -2.63 47.38 6.56
N ALA A 1044 -3.72 46.82 6.04
CA ALA A 1044 -5.06 47.43 6.09
C ALA A 1044 -6.17 46.41 5.85
N GLU A 1045 -7.43 46.80 6.10
CA GLU A 1045 -8.60 46.07 5.61
C GLU A 1045 -8.68 46.01 4.08
N GLY A 1046 -8.95 44.83 3.54
CA GLY A 1046 -9.17 44.63 2.11
C GLY A 1046 -8.84 43.22 1.64
N SER A 1047 -8.77 43.04 0.32
CA SER A 1047 -8.28 41.80 -0.30
C SER A 1047 -7.14 42.09 -1.28
N ALA A 1048 -6.06 41.32 -1.15
CA ALA A 1048 -4.92 41.31 -2.06
C ALA A 1048 -4.64 39.87 -2.51
N THR A 1049 -3.96 39.71 -3.64
CA THR A 1049 -3.40 38.44 -4.09
C THR A 1049 -1.89 38.53 -4.01
N ILE A 1050 -1.25 37.61 -3.28
CA ILE A 1050 0.19 37.39 -3.37
C ILE A 1050 0.44 36.42 -4.51
N THR A 1051 1.18 36.86 -5.53
CA THR A 1051 1.64 36.03 -6.64
C THR A 1051 3.10 35.66 -6.39
N ALA A 1052 3.40 34.36 -6.31
CA ALA A 1052 4.73 33.80 -6.44
C ALA A 1052 4.96 33.35 -7.90
N LYS A 1053 6.15 33.58 -8.46
CA LYS A 1053 6.39 33.39 -9.89
C LYS A 1053 7.84 33.06 -10.23
N SER A 1054 8.04 32.09 -11.12
CA SER A 1054 9.33 31.86 -11.77
C SER A 1054 9.13 31.36 -13.21
N GLY A 1055 9.76 32.03 -14.17
CA GLY A 1055 9.60 31.75 -15.60
C GLY A 1055 8.15 31.83 -16.07
N SER A 1056 7.57 30.67 -16.38
CA SER A 1056 6.16 30.50 -16.77
C SER A 1056 5.26 29.95 -15.66
N LEU A 1057 5.81 29.53 -14.52
CA LEU A 1057 5.03 29.05 -13.38
C LEU A 1057 4.60 30.23 -12.50
N GLU A 1058 3.36 30.18 -11.99
CA GLU A 1058 2.75 31.20 -11.16
C GLU A 1058 1.80 30.56 -10.14
N ALA A 1059 2.10 30.71 -8.86
CA ALA A 1059 1.25 30.26 -7.75
C ALA A 1059 0.69 31.46 -6.98
N LYS A 1060 -0.50 31.32 -6.36
CA LYS A 1060 -1.27 32.45 -5.81
C LYS A 1060 -1.87 32.15 -4.45
N CYS A 1061 -1.70 33.08 -3.51
CA CYS A 1061 -2.41 33.10 -2.23
C CYS A 1061 -3.34 34.32 -2.17
N GLN A 1062 -4.61 34.12 -1.79
CA GLN A 1062 -5.56 35.21 -1.55
C GLN A 1062 -5.50 35.67 -0.10
N VAL A 1063 -5.12 36.93 0.13
CA VAL A 1063 -4.94 37.51 1.46
C VAL A 1063 -6.08 38.50 1.74
N VAL A 1064 -6.84 38.23 2.80
CA VAL A 1064 -7.87 39.12 3.33
C VAL A 1064 -7.37 39.74 4.63
N GLY A 1065 -7.12 41.05 4.61
CA GLY A 1065 -6.80 41.84 5.79
C GLY A 1065 -8.07 42.32 6.50
N THR A 1066 -8.08 42.24 7.83
CA THR A 1066 -9.24 42.59 8.68
C THR A 1066 -8.80 43.43 9.88
N SER A 1067 -9.53 44.50 10.24
CA SER A 1067 -9.13 45.34 11.39
C SER A 1067 -9.43 44.71 12.75
N SER A 1068 -10.18 43.60 12.77
CA SER A 1068 -10.44 42.80 13.96
C SER A 1068 -10.96 41.40 13.64
N ILE A 1069 -10.37 40.39 14.30
CA ILE A 1069 -11.15 39.34 14.96
C ILE A 1069 -11.68 39.96 16.27
N GLU A 1070 -12.95 39.79 16.63
CA GLU A 1070 -13.49 40.24 17.94
C GLU A 1070 -13.01 39.35 19.13
N GLU A 1071 -11.70 39.26 19.35
CA GLU A 1071 -11.10 38.69 20.58
C GLU A 1071 -10.95 39.78 21.66
N LEU A 1072 -12.10 40.15 22.24
CA LEU A 1072 -12.32 40.57 23.63
C LEU A 1072 -11.12 40.93 24.55
N GLN A 1073 -10.38 41.99 24.26
CA GLN A 1073 -9.57 42.72 25.26
C GLN A 1073 -10.17 44.08 25.64
N SER A 1074 -11.10 44.01 26.59
CA SER A 1074 -11.53 45.07 27.52
C SER A 1074 -11.16 46.54 27.22
N ASP A 1075 -12.14 47.33 26.75
CA ASP A 1075 -12.31 48.71 27.22
C ASP A 1075 -13.66 48.87 27.94
N ALA A 1076 -13.66 49.58 29.06
CA ALA A 1076 -14.58 49.35 30.16
C ALA A 1076 -15.85 50.22 30.11
N ALA A 1077 -16.71 50.00 29.11
CA ALA A 1077 -17.99 50.71 28.99
C ALA A 1077 -19.19 49.89 28.49
N ALA A 1078 -19.01 48.95 27.56
CA ALA A 1078 -20.10 48.19 26.95
C ALA A 1078 -19.72 46.70 26.82
N SER A 1079 -20.54 45.82 27.40
CA SER A 1079 -20.28 44.38 27.43
C SER A 1079 -21.58 43.60 27.31
N ILE A 1080 -21.60 42.58 26.44
CA ILE A 1080 -22.63 41.55 26.48
C ILE A 1080 -22.33 40.62 27.66
N LEU A 1081 -23.22 40.63 28.66
CA LEU A 1081 -23.17 39.79 29.85
C LEU A 1081 -24.16 38.64 29.69
N PHE A 1082 -23.84 37.47 30.26
CA PHE A 1082 -24.75 36.34 30.37
C PHE A 1082 -24.75 35.86 31.83
N ASP A 1083 -25.93 35.66 32.42
CA ASP A 1083 -26.09 35.25 33.84
C ASP A 1083 -26.66 33.83 34.03
N GLY A 1084 -26.79 33.07 32.94
CA GLY A 1084 -27.45 31.75 32.90
C GLY A 1084 -28.92 31.81 32.47
N THR A 1085 -29.61 32.93 32.72
CA THR A 1085 -31.06 33.10 32.41
C THR A 1085 -31.34 34.15 31.34
N LYS A 1086 -30.38 35.05 31.10
CA LYS A 1086 -30.54 36.14 30.12
C LYS A 1086 -29.20 36.71 29.67
N VAL A 1087 -29.23 37.22 28.45
CA VAL A 1087 -28.16 37.98 27.82
C VAL A 1087 -28.49 39.47 27.93
N VAL A 1088 -27.57 40.25 28.48
CA VAL A 1088 -27.78 41.67 28.85
C VAL A 1088 -26.66 42.52 28.28
N ALA A 1089 -27.00 43.57 27.54
CA ALA A 1089 -26.06 44.52 26.96
C ALA A 1089 -26.51 45.97 27.26
N PRO A 1090 -25.97 46.61 28.31
CA PRO A 1090 -26.32 47.97 28.68
C PRO A 1090 -26.06 48.95 27.52
N GLY A 1091 -27.00 49.87 27.25
CA GLY A 1091 -26.98 50.77 26.09
C GLY A 1091 -27.49 50.17 24.77
N ALA A 1092 -27.82 48.87 24.71
CA ALA A 1092 -28.30 48.25 23.48
C ALA A 1092 -29.75 48.61 23.14
N LYS A 1093 -29.95 49.00 21.87
CA LYS A 1093 -31.28 49.29 21.28
C LYS A 1093 -31.96 48.01 20.78
N ALA A 1094 -31.18 46.96 20.54
CA ALA A 1094 -31.64 45.61 20.27
C ALA A 1094 -30.55 44.59 20.66
N ILE A 1095 -30.95 43.37 20.99
CA ILE A 1095 -30.07 42.20 21.04
C ILE A 1095 -30.75 41.08 20.25
N ALA A 1096 -29.99 40.38 19.42
CA ALA A 1096 -30.40 39.13 18.79
C ALA A 1096 -29.50 37.98 19.27
N LEU A 1097 -30.01 36.75 19.23
CA LEU A 1097 -29.28 35.51 19.45
C LEU A 1097 -29.39 34.65 18.21
N TYR A 1098 -28.27 34.05 17.82
CA TYR A 1098 -28.13 33.18 16.66
C TYR A 1098 -27.54 31.83 17.07
N SER A 1099 -27.91 30.75 16.40
CA SER A 1099 -27.19 29.47 16.46
C SER A 1099 -25.80 29.59 15.81
N VAL A 1100 -24.98 28.55 15.90
CA VAL A 1100 -23.69 28.47 15.19
C VAL A 1100 -23.84 28.54 13.66
N ASP A 1101 -24.94 28.00 13.14
CA ASP A 1101 -25.35 28.00 11.72
C ASP A 1101 -25.93 29.35 11.26
N GLY A 1102 -25.90 30.38 12.11
CA GLY A 1102 -26.38 31.73 11.77
C GLY A 1102 -27.91 31.88 11.74
N ILE A 1103 -28.67 30.90 12.22
CA ILE A 1103 -30.13 31.00 12.33
C ILE A 1103 -30.48 31.86 13.56
N LYS A 1104 -31.28 32.92 13.38
CA LYS A 1104 -31.68 33.80 14.50
C LYS A 1104 -32.75 33.14 15.37
N VAL A 1105 -32.37 32.73 16.58
CA VAL A 1105 -33.24 32.00 17.52
C VAL A 1105 -34.02 32.90 18.49
N ALA A 1106 -33.54 34.12 18.78
CA ALA A 1106 -34.28 35.08 19.61
C ALA A 1106 -33.90 36.54 19.30
N GLU A 1107 -34.77 37.50 19.62
CA GLU A 1107 -34.44 38.93 19.61
C GLU A 1107 -35.26 39.76 20.60
N THR A 1108 -34.75 40.95 20.92
CA THR A 1108 -35.34 41.95 21.81
C THR A 1108 -35.05 43.36 21.30
N ALA A 1109 -35.93 44.33 21.60
CA ALA A 1109 -35.76 45.75 21.27
C ALA A 1109 -35.31 46.56 22.51
N GLY A 1110 -34.23 46.12 23.16
CA GLY A 1110 -33.68 46.76 24.34
C GLY A 1110 -32.45 46.03 24.91
N GLU A 1111 -32.11 46.33 26.16
CA GLU A 1111 -30.83 45.95 26.78
C GLU A 1111 -30.77 44.50 27.31
N ALA A 1112 -31.81 43.68 27.17
CA ALA A 1112 -31.83 42.29 27.65
C ALA A 1112 -32.77 41.36 26.86
N VAL A 1113 -32.32 40.14 26.61
CA VAL A 1113 -33.10 39.01 26.04
C VAL A 1113 -32.97 37.79 26.97
N MET A 1114 -34.08 37.12 27.28
CA MET A 1114 -34.11 35.93 28.13
C MET A 1114 -33.67 34.69 27.33
N THR A 1115 -32.99 33.75 27.98
CA THR A 1115 -32.56 32.47 27.38
C THR A 1115 -33.39 31.28 27.84
N ASP A 1116 -34.31 31.44 28.79
CA ASP A 1116 -35.12 30.39 29.44
C ASP A 1116 -35.93 29.46 28.50
N ASN A 1117 -36.00 29.74 27.19
CA ASN A 1117 -36.69 28.93 26.18
C ASN A 1117 -35.78 28.47 25.02
N LEU A 1118 -34.46 28.63 25.14
CA LEU A 1118 -33.47 28.11 24.20
C LEU A 1118 -32.90 26.79 24.75
N ALA A 1119 -32.41 25.92 23.86
CA ALA A 1119 -31.73 24.70 24.26
C ALA A 1119 -30.38 25.00 24.93
N ALA A 1120 -29.81 24.00 25.61
CA ALA A 1120 -28.39 24.06 25.96
C ALA A 1120 -27.56 23.96 24.67
N GLY A 1121 -26.49 24.74 24.57
CA GLY A 1121 -25.71 24.85 23.32
C GLY A 1121 -24.95 26.17 23.19
N LEU A 1122 -24.18 26.29 22.11
CA LEU A 1122 -23.40 27.50 21.78
C LEU A 1122 -24.22 28.46 20.92
N TYR A 1123 -24.32 29.72 21.35
CA TYR A 1123 -25.05 30.77 20.66
C TYR A 1123 -24.21 32.03 20.48
N ILE A 1124 -24.48 32.78 19.42
CA ILE A 1124 -23.86 34.08 19.14
C ILE A 1124 -24.89 35.18 19.48
N ALA A 1125 -24.62 35.94 20.55
CA ALA A 1125 -25.33 37.18 20.83
C ALA A 1125 -24.82 38.31 19.94
N VAL A 1126 -25.71 39.11 19.38
CA VAL A 1126 -25.39 40.33 18.62
C VAL A 1126 -26.18 41.50 19.20
N ALA A 1127 -25.50 42.40 19.91
CA ALA A 1127 -26.10 43.57 20.56
C ALA A 1127 -25.84 44.85 19.76
N THR A 1128 -26.90 45.61 19.44
CA THR A 1128 -26.79 46.86 18.67
C THR A 1128 -26.76 48.08 19.59
N ILE A 1129 -25.58 48.68 19.78
CA ILE A 1129 -25.36 49.87 20.61
C ILE A 1129 -24.99 51.05 19.70
N ASP A 1130 -25.80 52.12 19.76
CA ASP A 1130 -25.64 53.36 18.98
C ASP A 1130 -25.32 53.23 17.47
N GLY A 1131 -25.73 52.10 16.86
CA GLY A 1131 -25.56 51.82 15.43
C GLY A 1131 -24.34 50.96 15.10
N LYS A 1132 -23.52 50.61 16.10
CA LYS A 1132 -22.56 49.50 16.03
C LYS A 1132 -23.21 48.21 16.51
N GLN A 1133 -22.73 47.08 16.02
CA GLN A 1133 -22.99 45.77 16.62
C GLN A 1133 -21.76 45.34 17.43
N LEU A 1134 -22.00 44.64 18.53
CA LEU A 1134 -21.03 43.85 19.29
C LEU A 1134 -21.47 42.39 19.20
N SER A 1135 -20.55 41.44 19.01
CA SER A 1135 -20.86 40.02 19.11
C SER A 1135 -20.37 39.41 20.43
N ARG A 1136 -20.94 38.26 20.83
CA ARG A 1136 -20.39 37.39 21.87
C ARG A 1136 -20.89 35.96 21.71
N LYS A 1137 -19.95 35.01 21.56
CA LYS A 1137 -20.20 33.57 21.80
C LYS A 1137 -20.52 33.33 23.28
N LEU A 1138 -21.60 32.60 23.57
CA LEU A 1138 -22.00 32.19 24.91
C LEU A 1138 -22.66 30.81 24.90
N VAL A 1139 -22.38 30.01 25.94
CA VAL A 1139 -22.96 28.67 26.10
C VAL A 1139 -24.13 28.75 27.07
N ILE A 1140 -25.32 28.36 26.61
CA ILE A 1140 -26.49 28.13 27.44
C ILE A 1140 -26.38 26.70 28.01
N ARG A 1141 -26.76 26.51 29.28
CA ARG A 1141 -26.63 25.26 30.05
C ARG A 1141 -27.88 25.02 30.88
#